data_AF-A0A4Y2MIF2-F1
#
_entry.id   AF-A0A4Y2MIF2-F1
#
_cell.length_a   1.000
_cell.length_b   1.000
_cell.length_c   1.000
_cell.angle_alpha   90.00
_cell.angle_beta   90.00
_cell.angle_gamma   90.00
#
_symmetry.space_group_name_H-M   'P 1'
#
loop_
_entity.id
_entity.type
_entity.pdbx_description
1 polymer ?
#
loop_
_entity_poly.entity_id
_entity_poly.type
_entity_poly.pdbx_seq_one_letter_code
_entity_poly.pdbx_strand_id
1 'polypeptide(L)'
;MAPPALSVDSAVSEMNAVENIKDILIIIKEFSELLKACPYLITIVKKLQTAADADADLLRRINKNQIMSTTAFSLKIVFWPRKSTLYQAPILFGPALANGILSRKSELRDFVDKHSPDIILIQETHPRPPQNFYFSNYAFYKTDRQNQSTHSSSGGTAILVKNHLPHHHIPIPPTHCIEATVISLNLKNKDPLILVSTYIPPSSDPTLFTFDIENIMQLGPTCMFGGEFNAHNIKWGSHKTTTRGKHLKSFADKAGLDIIAPPTPTRYGLYSASFIDLTITKNFLHPYGINSIPELSSDHNPAIINFYFNYHTPKPDKIIKTNWKKYTIELCNLSTHPLHTINNTDDLDKSADSLTEEILNAYKNNSKELDPKIAKTNSKLRKIHSLRNKAKRDWQNTRNPAFNKLYNYFNNQAKNLQKELYHSEWRDKLIALQPSDNTPWDTAKRMRKKHTKISALNGPTSIAFTNTDKAETIADSLQNQFTLNNLTDTATENLVTHTINEFNKIDNFPALPTPNSTDIIKYIRKVNIHKAPGSDGIANNMLRNLPIITLIKIIHIINNIFKHQYFPNSCRVAIVVPILKPGKDPTNPTSYRPISLLPTLSKVTERFILTQLNENLNNNNILIPYQFSFKSKLSTTHQLLRVVEYITSGFENRFSTGAVFLDIQKAFNRVWINGLIYKLISHIPSPSLNSSLHSLQTDNLKYELATHSPNFSTYKPQGAKLSPCLYSIFINDIPQKQNTTLCIYADDTAILAKNKNLKYIASALNSHLKDLESRFIKWKIAVNPSKTELVLFSKRRKLNREKIFLQNTEILWSQETKYLDVILDAKLNWRSHINYVRQKFRDNCRKLFPLIVRNSDKNLENKVLIYTAILRPVFTYASPTWAYACKSYFKHIDSCQNIVLRQIYKARWFMRNEDIRHALNISPIKEFIKNLSINFFNILESIENSAIQELDSYIPNLNTRRPRAILL
;
A
#
# COMPACT_ATOMS: atom_id res chain seq x y z
N MET A 1 60.88 10.76 43.69
CA MET A 1 60.15 11.49 44.74
C MET A 1 58.70 11.59 44.32
N ALA A 2 57.84 11.04 45.18
CA ALA A 2 56.37 11.12 45.29
C ALA A 2 55.47 11.10 44.03
N PRO A 3 54.48 10.17 43.95
CA PRO A 3 53.81 9.71 42.73
C PRO A 3 52.29 10.06 42.75
N PRO A 4 51.37 9.36 42.03
CA PRO A 4 51.27 8.93 40.61
C PRO A 4 50.00 9.53 39.91
N ALA A 5 49.86 9.63 38.57
CA ALA A 5 49.60 8.57 37.55
C ALA A 5 48.25 7.82 37.80
N LEU A 6 47.31 7.56 36.87
CA LEU A 6 47.39 7.03 35.50
C LEU A 6 45.98 7.00 34.81
N SER A 7 45.94 7.44 33.55
CA SER A 7 45.40 6.76 32.34
C SER A 7 43.95 6.23 32.21
N VAL A 8 43.24 6.83 31.25
CA VAL A 8 42.73 6.27 29.97
C VAL A 8 42.22 4.80 29.90
N ASP A 9 40.96 4.70 29.47
CA ASP A 9 40.27 3.68 28.65
C ASP A 9 39.64 2.39 29.21
N SER A 10 38.47 2.13 28.60
CA SER A 10 37.82 0.84 28.27
C SER A 10 36.66 0.31 29.14
N ALA A 11 35.46 0.41 28.55
CA ALA A 11 34.57 -0.70 28.19
C ALA A 11 34.41 -1.94 29.12
N VAL A 12 33.12 -2.17 29.47
CA VAL A 12 32.37 -3.44 29.37
C VAL A 12 32.45 -4.47 30.53
N SER A 13 31.23 -4.86 30.95
CA SER A 13 30.74 -6.14 31.51
C SER A 13 31.21 -6.60 32.89
N GLU A 14 30.27 -6.76 33.84
CA GLU A 14 29.77 -8.07 34.35
C GLU A 14 30.60 -8.52 35.57
N MET A 15 30.09 -9.08 36.66
CA MET A 15 28.80 -9.67 37.01
C MET A 15 28.78 -9.79 38.56
N ASN A 16 27.58 -9.66 39.14
CA ASN A 16 27.07 -10.36 40.33
C ASN A 16 27.77 -10.23 41.71
N ALA A 17 27.02 -9.68 42.66
CA ALA A 17 26.54 -10.47 43.80
C ALA A 17 25.21 -9.88 44.34
N VAL A 18 24.22 -10.76 44.48
CA VAL A 18 22.91 -10.57 45.14
C VAL A 18 23.19 -10.62 46.66
N GLU A 19 22.58 -9.81 47.53
CA GLU A 19 21.40 -10.21 48.31
C GLU A 19 20.94 -9.09 49.27
N ASN A 20 19.61 -9.03 49.44
CA ASN A 20 18.85 -8.48 50.58
C ASN A 20 18.99 -7.01 50.98
N ILE A 21 18.00 -6.19 50.59
CA ILE A 21 17.72 -4.89 51.23
C ILE A 21 16.20 -4.80 51.52
N LYS A 22 15.79 -5.65 52.47
CA LYS A 22 14.88 -5.25 53.56
C LYS A 22 15.49 -4.10 54.37
N ASP A 23 16.78 -3.78 54.20
CA ASP A 23 17.49 -2.64 54.79
C ASP A 23 17.09 -1.26 54.23
N ILE A 24 16.31 -1.18 53.14
CA ILE A 24 15.70 0.09 52.70
C ILE A 24 14.60 0.51 53.69
N LEU A 25 14.02 -0.43 54.44
CA LEU A 25 13.16 -0.11 55.58
C LEU A 25 13.96 0.38 56.80
N ILE A 26 15.28 0.16 56.85
CA ILE A 26 16.19 0.75 57.86
C ILE A 26 16.51 2.21 57.50
N ILE A 27 16.62 2.56 56.22
CA ILE A 27 16.79 3.95 55.74
C ILE A 27 15.58 4.84 56.11
N ILE A 28 14.37 4.28 56.13
CA ILE A 28 13.15 4.97 56.57
C ILE A 28 13.15 5.21 58.11
N LYS A 29 13.95 4.46 58.87
CA LYS A 29 14.08 4.59 60.32
C LYS A 29 15.26 5.48 60.73
N GLU A 30 16.34 5.54 59.94
CA GLU A 30 17.50 6.39 60.19
C GLU A 30 17.33 7.86 59.77
N PHE A 31 16.41 8.18 58.85
CA PHE A 31 16.11 9.57 58.48
C PHE A 31 15.35 10.36 59.57
N SER A 32 14.88 9.69 60.63
CA SER A 32 14.18 10.29 61.75
C SER A 32 15.10 10.87 62.84
N GLU A 33 16.38 10.49 62.89
CA GLU A 33 17.31 10.87 63.97
C GLU A 33 18.44 11.81 63.52
N LEU A 34 18.69 11.96 62.21
CA LEU A 34 19.67 12.92 61.65
C LEU A 34 19.11 14.33 61.39
N LEU A 35 17.98 14.68 62.01
CA LEU A 35 17.39 16.02 62.04
C LEU A 35 17.85 16.87 63.25
N LYS A 36 18.88 16.46 63.99
CA LYS A 36 19.31 17.12 65.25
C LYS A 36 20.60 17.95 65.22
N ALA A 37 21.32 18.12 64.10
CA ALA A 37 22.56 18.91 64.13
C ALA A 37 22.88 19.66 62.81
N CYS A 38 22.24 20.82 62.58
CA CYS A 38 22.78 21.89 61.71
C CYS A 38 21.93 23.19 61.82
N PRO A 39 22.43 24.27 62.46
CA PRO A 39 21.68 25.52 62.66
C PRO A 39 21.38 26.31 61.37
N TYR A 40 21.94 25.92 60.21
CA TYR A 40 21.83 26.67 58.96
C TYR A 40 20.58 26.34 58.13
N LEU A 41 19.87 25.23 58.43
CA LEU A 41 18.64 24.83 57.73
C LEU A 41 17.35 25.44 58.33
N ILE A 42 17.40 25.97 59.55
CA ILE A 42 16.27 26.67 60.20
C ILE A 42 15.96 28.01 59.50
N THR A 43 16.96 28.66 58.92
CA THR A 43 16.80 29.94 58.21
C THR A 43 16.17 29.77 56.82
N ILE A 44 16.36 28.61 56.18
CA ILE A 44 15.79 28.29 54.87
C ILE A 44 14.31 27.88 55.01
N VAL A 45 13.98 27.09 56.06
CA VAL A 45 12.60 26.72 56.37
C VAL A 45 11.77 27.96 56.76
N LYS A 46 12.33 28.90 57.57
CA LYS A 46 11.63 30.15 57.93
C LYS A 46 11.36 31.09 56.74
N LYS A 47 12.24 31.12 55.71
CA LYS A 47 12.03 31.92 54.48
C LYS A 47 11.02 31.28 53.51
N LEU A 48 10.93 29.95 53.49
CA LEU A 48 9.93 29.24 52.69
C LEU A 48 8.52 29.31 53.32
N GLN A 49 8.44 29.45 54.66
CA GLN A 49 7.17 29.58 55.38
C GLN A 49 6.56 30.99 55.26
N THR A 50 7.37 32.05 55.24
CA THR A 50 6.88 33.43 55.01
C THR A 50 6.38 33.68 53.58
N ALA A 51 6.86 32.91 52.61
CA ALA A 51 6.35 32.96 51.23
C ALA A 51 5.02 32.18 51.06
N ALA A 52 4.76 31.17 51.90
CA ALA A 52 3.52 30.41 51.88
C ALA A 52 2.37 31.13 52.60
N ASP A 53 2.66 31.96 53.61
CA ASP A 53 1.65 32.69 54.37
C ASP A 53 1.17 34.00 53.69
N ALA A 54 1.95 34.57 52.76
CA ALA A 54 1.54 35.76 52.00
C ALA A 54 0.47 35.49 50.91
N ASP A 55 0.38 34.25 50.41
CA ASP A 55 -0.66 33.84 49.45
C ASP A 55 -1.94 33.33 50.14
N ALA A 56 -1.85 32.95 51.42
CA ALA A 56 -2.99 32.48 52.21
C ALA A 56 -3.92 33.61 52.68
N ASP A 57 -3.42 34.85 52.84
CA ASP A 57 -4.21 36.02 53.23
C ASP A 57 -4.97 36.66 52.06
N LEU A 58 -4.51 36.47 50.81
CA LEU A 58 -5.25 36.90 49.61
C LEU A 58 -6.48 36.01 49.37
N LEU A 59 -6.39 34.73 49.74
CA LEU A 59 -7.47 33.74 49.61
C LEU A 59 -8.52 33.82 50.74
N ARG A 60 -8.21 34.47 51.87
CA ARG A 60 -9.16 34.63 53.01
C ARG A 60 -10.07 35.85 52.92
N ARG A 61 -9.80 36.85 52.08
CA ARG A 61 -10.64 38.06 51.94
C ARG A 61 -11.81 37.93 50.95
N ILE A 62 -11.96 36.80 50.25
CA ILE A 62 -12.92 36.71 49.13
C ILE A 62 -14.17 35.87 49.41
N ASN A 63 -14.30 35.13 50.53
CA ASN A 63 -15.56 34.38 50.75
C ASN A 63 -15.93 34.17 52.23
N LYS A 64 -16.83 35.03 52.73
CA LYS A 64 -17.92 34.66 53.64
C LYS A 64 -18.96 35.79 53.69
N ASN A 65 -20.21 35.41 53.41
CA ASN A 65 -21.47 36.17 53.55
C ASN A 65 -22.00 36.88 52.29
N GLN A 66 -22.54 36.11 51.34
CA GLN A 66 -23.98 36.12 51.09
C GLN A 66 -24.39 34.93 50.20
N ILE A 67 -25.15 34.02 50.80
CA ILE A 67 -25.88 32.96 50.12
C ILE A 67 -27.17 33.61 49.62
N MET A 68 -27.31 33.74 48.30
CA MET A 68 -28.52 33.34 47.57
C MET A 68 -28.33 33.56 46.07
N SER A 69 -28.70 32.53 45.30
CA SER A 69 -28.94 32.55 43.86
C SER A 69 -27.73 32.69 42.90
N THR A 70 -27.76 31.83 41.88
CA THR A 70 -27.20 32.02 40.53
C THR A 70 -25.69 32.27 40.39
N THR A 71 -25.04 31.24 39.86
CA THR A 71 -23.69 31.22 39.30
C THR A 71 -23.49 32.27 38.20
N ALA A 72 -22.66 33.29 38.46
CA ALA A 72 -22.06 34.15 37.45
C ALA A 72 -20.70 34.67 37.93
N PHE A 73 -19.64 34.49 37.12
CA PHE A 73 -18.38 35.27 36.98
C PHE A 73 -17.38 34.37 36.17
N SER A 74 -16.66 34.78 35.12
CA SER A 74 -16.70 35.94 34.24
C SER A 74 -16.46 35.43 32.82
N LEU A 75 -17.38 35.78 31.93
CA LEU A 75 -17.38 35.48 30.50
C LEU A 75 -16.61 36.61 29.81
N LYS A 76 -15.59 36.30 28.98
CA LYS A 76 -15.33 37.18 27.84
C LYS A 76 -16.44 36.93 26.84
N ILE A 77 -17.44 37.80 26.87
CA ILE A 77 -18.60 37.80 25.99
C ILE A 77 -18.11 38.09 24.58
N VAL A 78 -18.06 37.06 23.75
CA VAL A 78 -18.59 37.13 22.39
C VAL A 78 -19.64 36.03 22.33
N PHE A 79 -20.89 36.43 22.10
CA PHE A 79 -22.08 35.57 22.15
C PHE A 79 -21.93 34.29 21.30
N TRP A 80 -22.00 33.12 21.92
CA TRP A 80 -22.66 31.93 21.36
C TRP A 80 -23.07 30.96 22.49
N PRO A 81 -24.32 30.49 22.58
CA PRO A 81 -24.84 29.80 23.75
C PRO A 81 -24.31 28.36 23.92
N ARG A 82 -24.33 27.91 25.18
CA ARG A 82 -23.93 26.60 25.72
C ARG A 82 -24.85 25.46 25.25
N LYS A 83 -24.22 24.31 24.99
CA LYS A 83 -24.74 22.92 25.18
C LYS A 83 -26.14 22.60 24.60
N SER A 84 -26.21 22.61 23.28
CA SER A 84 -26.83 21.53 22.50
C SER A 84 -25.88 21.24 21.33
N THR A 85 -25.87 20.01 20.81
CA THR A 85 -24.86 19.46 19.89
C THR A 85 -24.88 20.04 18.47
N LEU A 86 -24.93 21.36 18.32
CA LEU A 86 -24.76 22.04 17.03
C LEU A 86 -23.26 22.07 16.69
N TYR A 87 -22.86 21.19 15.78
CA TYR A 87 -21.56 21.22 15.13
C TYR A 87 -21.57 22.35 14.09
N GLN A 88 -20.54 23.20 14.15
CA GLN A 88 -20.27 24.17 13.09
C GLN A 88 -19.31 23.51 12.10
N ALA A 89 -19.75 23.32 10.86
CA ALA A 89 -18.81 22.96 9.80
C ALA A 89 -18.47 24.18 8.94
N PRO A 90 -17.24 24.72 9.09
CA PRO A 90 -16.71 25.68 8.14
C PRO A 90 -16.47 25.00 6.78
N ILE A 91 -17.19 25.44 5.75
CA ILE A 91 -16.87 25.12 4.38
C ILE A 91 -16.20 26.35 3.73
N LEU A 92 -15.03 26.12 3.14
CA LEU A 92 -14.31 27.15 2.40
C LEU A 92 -14.70 27.09 0.92
N PHE A 93 -15.29 28.17 0.44
CA PHE A 93 -15.56 28.45 -0.97
C PHE A 93 -14.73 29.65 -1.44
N GLY A 94 -14.75 29.97 -2.73
CA GLY A 94 -13.85 30.98 -3.29
C GLY A 94 -12.47 30.40 -3.60
N PRO A 95 -11.75 31.01 -4.54
CA PRO A 95 -10.81 30.27 -5.36
C PRO A 95 -9.62 29.92 -4.51
N ALA A 96 -9.48 28.63 -4.25
CA ALA A 96 -8.16 28.12 -4.07
C ALA A 96 -7.43 28.23 -5.41
N LEU A 97 -6.70 29.35 -5.53
CA LEU A 97 -5.43 29.42 -6.24
C LEU A 97 -5.57 29.55 -7.77
N ALA A 98 -6.21 30.62 -8.26
CA ALA A 98 -6.04 31.06 -9.64
C ALA A 98 -4.55 31.00 -10.02
N ASN A 99 -4.18 30.30 -11.08
CA ASN A 99 -2.79 29.90 -11.44
C ASN A 99 -2.15 28.71 -10.67
N GLY A 100 -2.95 27.81 -10.12
CA GLY A 100 -2.56 26.43 -9.79
C GLY A 100 -2.24 26.11 -8.32
N ILE A 101 -2.77 24.97 -7.86
CA ILE A 101 -2.74 24.54 -6.45
C ILE A 101 -1.35 24.17 -5.92
N LEU A 102 -0.48 23.64 -6.79
CA LEU A 102 0.80 23.06 -6.41
C LEU A 102 1.81 24.11 -5.93
N SER A 103 1.80 25.27 -6.56
CA SER A 103 2.74 26.36 -6.26
C SER A 103 2.42 27.04 -4.92
N ARG A 104 1.18 26.91 -4.42
CA ARG A 104 0.67 27.66 -3.27
C ARG A 104 0.28 26.77 -2.08
N LYS A 105 0.83 25.55 -2.02
CA LYS A 105 0.56 24.58 -0.95
C LYS A 105 0.83 25.10 0.47
N SER A 106 1.89 25.89 0.65
CA SER A 106 2.31 26.43 1.96
C SER A 106 1.35 27.49 2.48
N GLU A 107 0.93 28.44 1.63
CA GLU A 107 -0.06 29.45 2.03
C GLU A 107 -1.43 28.82 2.30
N LEU A 108 -1.83 27.80 1.53
CA LEU A 108 -3.04 27.04 1.80
C LEU A 108 -2.94 26.31 3.14
N ARG A 109 -1.76 25.75 3.50
CA ARG A 109 -1.54 25.16 4.83
C ARG A 109 -1.69 26.17 5.94
N ASP A 110 -1.12 27.36 5.83
CA ASP A 110 -1.29 28.42 6.85
C ASP A 110 -2.74 28.87 6.99
N PHE A 111 -3.45 28.99 5.87
CA PHE A 111 -4.86 29.33 5.87
C PHE A 111 -5.68 28.23 6.57
N VAL A 112 -5.42 26.96 6.26
CA VAL A 112 -6.10 25.82 6.88
C VAL A 112 -5.77 25.70 8.37
N ASP A 113 -4.51 25.93 8.77
CA ASP A 113 -4.12 25.90 10.18
C ASP A 113 -4.81 27.01 10.99
N LYS A 114 -5.10 28.16 10.35
CA LYS A 114 -5.76 29.31 10.98
C LYS A 114 -7.28 29.14 11.06
N HIS A 115 -7.92 28.75 9.96
CA HIS A 115 -9.39 28.73 9.82
C HIS A 115 -10.01 27.35 10.00
N SER A 116 -9.19 26.29 9.99
CA SER A 116 -9.61 24.89 10.19
C SER A 116 -10.83 24.42 9.35
N PRO A 117 -10.92 24.76 8.05
CA PRO A 117 -12.09 24.42 7.23
C PRO A 117 -12.27 22.91 7.11
N ASP A 118 -13.49 22.41 7.22
CA ASP A 118 -13.77 20.97 7.06
C ASP A 118 -13.67 20.51 5.60
N ILE A 119 -14.09 21.40 4.70
CA ILE A 119 -14.16 21.16 3.26
C ILE A 119 -13.66 22.40 2.53
N ILE A 120 -12.90 22.20 1.46
CA ILE A 120 -12.35 23.27 0.63
C ILE A 120 -12.70 22.99 -0.82
N LEU A 121 -13.46 23.88 -1.44
CA LEU A 121 -13.70 23.84 -2.89
C LEU A 121 -12.65 24.69 -3.61
N ILE A 122 -12.14 24.15 -4.72
CA ILE A 122 -10.99 24.68 -5.44
C ILE A 122 -11.35 24.81 -6.91
N GLN A 123 -11.10 25.98 -7.48
CA GLN A 123 -11.25 26.29 -8.90
C GLN A 123 -9.87 26.57 -9.51
N GLU A 124 -9.72 26.40 -10.82
CA GLU A 124 -8.44 26.61 -11.52
C GLU A 124 -7.24 25.86 -10.90
N THR A 125 -7.41 24.56 -10.70
CA THR A 125 -6.40 23.72 -10.04
C THR A 125 -5.07 23.62 -10.80
N HIS A 126 -5.10 23.62 -12.14
CA HIS A 126 -3.96 23.55 -13.08
C HIS A 126 -2.98 22.35 -12.98
N PRO A 127 -3.27 21.20 -12.33
CA PRO A 127 -2.39 20.04 -12.42
C PRO A 127 -2.40 19.47 -13.86
N ARG A 128 -1.30 18.85 -14.29
CA ARG A 128 -1.26 18.11 -15.56
C ARG A 128 -1.70 16.68 -15.31
N PRO A 129 -2.62 16.07 -16.05
CA PRO A 129 -2.93 14.65 -15.88
C PRO A 129 -1.66 13.79 -16.05
N PRO A 130 -1.30 12.85 -15.13
CA PRO A 130 -2.06 12.34 -13.97
C PRO A 130 -1.56 12.88 -12.60
N GLN A 131 -1.09 14.11 -12.54
CA GLN A 131 -0.55 14.73 -11.34
C GLN A 131 -1.62 14.89 -10.26
N ASN A 132 -1.38 14.33 -9.07
CA ASN A 132 -2.26 14.44 -7.91
C ASN A 132 -1.66 15.36 -6.84
N PHE A 133 -2.53 16.00 -6.05
CA PHE A 133 -2.17 16.83 -4.92
C PHE A 133 -2.36 16.06 -3.61
N TYR A 134 -1.34 16.04 -2.75
CA TYR A 134 -1.45 15.48 -1.41
C TYR A 134 -1.41 16.59 -0.36
N PHE A 135 -2.45 16.63 0.47
CA PHE A 135 -2.61 17.58 1.56
C PHE A 135 -2.96 16.82 2.85
N SER A 136 -2.03 16.78 3.80
CA SER A 136 -2.21 16.00 5.05
C SER A 136 -3.51 16.40 5.77
N ASN A 137 -4.21 15.39 6.28
CA ASN A 137 -5.56 15.40 6.90
C ASN A 137 -6.76 15.57 5.96
N TYR A 138 -6.54 15.70 4.65
CA TYR A 138 -7.62 15.85 3.67
C TYR A 138 -7.55 14.79 2.56
N ALA A 139 -8.72 14.33 2.13
CA ALA A 139 -8.93 13.62 0.88
C ALA A 139 -9.02 14.64 -0.24
N PHE A 140 -8.38 14.37 -1.38
CA PHE A 140 -8.37 15.27 -2.54
C PHE A 140 -9.07 14.60 -3.72
N TYR A 141 -10.11 15.25 -4.24
CA TYR A 141 -10.86 14.86 -5.42
C TYR A 141 -10.74 15.94 -6.48
N LYS A 142 -10.63 15.58 -7.76
CA LYS A 142 -10.47 16.55 -8.85
C LYS A 142 -11.12 16.09 -10.14
N THR A 143 -11.48 17.08 -10.95
CA THR A 143 -11.89 16.94 -12.34
C THR A 143 -10.96 17.81 -13.18
N ASP A 144 -10.26 17.21 -14.13
CA ASP A 144 -9.38 17.95 -15.06
C ASP A 144 -10.21 18.57 -16.20
N ARG A 145 -9.70 19.64 -16.82
CA ARG A 145 -10.34 20.24 -18.00
C ARG A 145 -10.34 19.25 -19.17
N GLN A 146 -11.47 19.13 -19.87
CA GLN A 146 -11.58 18.30 -21.06
C GLN A 146 -10.65 18.80 -22.18
N ASN A 147 -10.04 17.88 -22.94
CA ASN A 147 -9.07 18.18 -24.00
C ASN A 147 -7.82 18.96 -23.56
N GLN A 148 -7.49 18.97 -22.27
CA GLN A 148 -6.25 19.57 -21.78
C GLN A 148 -5.02 18.82 -22.30
N SER A 149 -4.08 19.54 -22.91
CA SER A 149 -2.80 18.97 -23.31
C SER A 149 -2.02 18.46 -22.09
N THR A 150 -1.39 17.29 -22.23
CA THR A 150 -0.50 16.73 -21.20
C THR A 150 0.76 17.59 -20.96
N HIS A 151 1.02 18.57 -21.84
CA HIS A 151 2.14 19.48 -21.77
C HIS A 151 1.81 20.85 -21.14
N SER A 152 0.52 21.25 -21.07
CA SER A 152 0.10 22.55 -20.54
C SER A 152 -0.83 22.43 -19.33
N SER A 153 -0.61 23.29 -18.34
CA SER A 153 -1.40 23.36 -17.10
C SER A 153 -2.53 24.39 -17.26
N SER A 154 -3.80 23.98 -17.24
CA SER A 154 -4.94 24.90 -17.36
C SER A 154 -6.22 24.34 -16.74
N GLY A 155 -7.00 25.18 -16.07
CA GLY A 155 -8.33 24.84 -15.57
C GLY A 155 -8.37 23.72 -14.53
N GLY A 156 -9.52 23.08 -14.40
CA GLY A 156 -9.84 21.98 -13.50
C GLY A 156 -10.35 22.45 -12.14
N THR A 157 -11.25 21.67 -11.55
CA THR A 157 -11.81 21.88 -10.21
C THR A 157 -11.37 20.79 -9.24
N ALA A 158 -11.36 21.08 -7.94
CA ALA A 158 -11.10 20.09 -6.91
C ALA A 158 -11.85 20.34 -5.61
N ILE A 159 -11.93 19.30 -4.79
CA ILE A 159 -12.48 19.32 -3.44
C ILE A 159 -11.48 18.67 -2.49
N LEU A 160 -11.14 19.35 -1.40
CA LEU A 160 -10.48 18.77 -0.25
C LEU A 160 -11.50 18.53 0.87
N VAL A 161 -11.55 17.33 1.43
CA VAL A 161 -12.45 16.98 2.55
C VAL A 161 -11.63 16.42 3.70
N LYS A 162 -11.83 16.88 4.94
CA LYS A 162 -11.15 16.27 6.09
C LYS A 162 -11.41 14.75 6.11
N ASN A 163 -10.35 13.98 6.32
CA ASN A 163 -10.37 12.52 6.17
C ASN A 163 -11.39 11.81 7.09
N HIS A 164 -11.74 12.41 8.23
CA HIS A 164 -12.67 11.84 9.20
C HIS A 164 -14.15 12.07 8.85
N LEU A 165 -14.45 12.95 7.89
CA LEU A 165 -15.83 13.14 7.45
C LEU A 165 -16.25 11.96 6.55
N PRO A 166 -17.47 11.41 6.70
CA PRO A 166 -17.97 10.37 5.79
C PRO A 166 -18.32 10.98 4.42
N HIS A 167 -17.53 10.66 3.40
CA HIS A 167 -17.70 11.22 2.06
C HIS A 167 -17.21 10.28 0.95
N HIS A 168 -17.73 10.47 -0.26
CA HIS A 168 -17.26 9.79 -1.46
C HIS A 168 -17.34 10.69 -2.70
N HIS A 169 -16.54 10.40 -3.72
CA HIS A 169 -16.55 11.12 -4.99
C HIS A 169 -17.63 10.57 -5.93
N ILE A 170 -18.39 11.45 -6.58
CA ILE A 170 -19.35 11.08 -7.62
C ILE A 170 -18.75 11.51 -8.97
N PRO A 171 -18.33 10.56 -9.83
CA PRO A 171 -17.93 10.89 -11.19
C PRO A 171 -19.17 11.33 -11.97
N ILE A 172 -19.05 12.46 -12.67
CA ILE A 172 -20.10 12.99 -13.54
C ILE A 172 -19.68 12.87 -15.01
N PRO A 173 -20.64 12.77 -15.95
CA PRO A 173 -20.36 12.90 -17.36
C PRO A 173 -19.67 14.24 -17.70
N PRO A 174 -18.94 14.31 -18.83
CA PRO A 174 -18.43 15.55 -19.39
C PRO A 174 -19.50 16.66 -19.43
N THR A 175 -19.26 17.75 -18.72
CA THR A 175 -20.07 18.98 -18.77
C THR A 175 -19.65 19.86 -19.96
N HIS A 176 -20.56 20.69 -20.47
CA HIS A 176 -20.33 21.49 -21.67
C HIS A 176 -19.78 22.89 -21.38
N CYS A 177 -20.34 23.57 -20.38
CA CYS A 177 -20.11 24.98 -20.09
C CYS A 177 -19.47 25.22 -18.71
N ILE A 178 -19.57 24.25 -17.80
CA ILE A 178 -18.99 24.34 -16.46
C ILE A 178 -17.87 23.32 -16.28
N GLU A 179 -16.92 23.59 -15.41
CA GLU A 179 -16.01 22.60 -14.85
C GLU A 179 -16.50 22.28 -13.43
N ALA A 180 -16.68 21.00 -13.11
CA ALA A 180 -17.25 20.58 -11.84
C ALA A 180 -16.59 19.34 -11.24
N THR A 181 -16.37 19.38 -9.92
CA THR A 181 -15.97 18.22 -9.10
C THR A 181 -17.04 17.98 -8.07
N VAL A 182 -17.54 16.75 -7.98
CA VAL A 182 -18.69 16.40 -7.13
C VAL A 182 -18.31 15.38 -6.06
N ILE A 183 -18.75 15.64 -4.83
CA ILE A 183 -18.73 14.65 -3.76
C ILE A 183 -20.10 14.55 -3.12
N SER A 184 -20.39 13.39 -2.52
CA SER A 184 -21.47 13.24 -1.56
C SER A 184 -20.90 13.21 -0.15
N LEU A 185 -21.52 13.97 0.75
CA LEU A 185 -21.34 13.87 2.19
C LEU A 185 -22.48 13.03 2.79
N ASN A 186 -22.12 11.92 3.40
CA ASN A 186 -23.09 10.99 3.99
C ASN A 186 -23.09 11.16 5.50
N LEU A 187 -23.75 12.21 6.00
CA LEU A 187 -23.90 12.44 7.43
C LEU A 187 -24.91 11.43 8.01
N LYS A 188 -24.56 10.79 9.13
CA LYS A 188 -25.43 9.81 9.82
C LYS A 188 -26.80 10.44 10.13
N ASN A 189 -27.88 9.73 9.81
CA ASN A 189 -29.28 10.14 10.01
C ASN A 189 -29.69 11.43 9.27
N LYS A 190 -29.03 11.74 8.14
CA LYS A 190 -29.41 12.84 7.25
C LYS A 190 -29.35 12.39 5.80
N ASP A 191 -30.13 13.06 4.95
CA ASP A 191 -30.01 12.87 3.51
C ASP A 191 -28.61 13.26 3.02
N PRO A 192 -28.10 12.58 1.98
CA PRO A 192 -26.81 12.91 1.40
C PRO A 192 -26.77 14.37 0.90
N LEU A 193 -25.73 15.09 1.31
CA LEU A 193 -25.47 16.45 0.84
C LEU A 193 -24.48 16.40 -0.33
N ILE A 194 -24.95 16.77 -1.52
CA ILE A 194 -24.11 16.84 -2.72
C ILE A 194 -23.37 18.18 -2.72
N LEU A 195 -22.04 18.12 -2.72
CA LEU A 195 -21.17 19.30 -2.82
C LEU A 195 -20.46 19.35 -4.16
N VAL A 196 -20.52 20.53 -4.78
CA VAL A 196 -19.99 20.75 -6.13
C VAL A 196 -19.03 21.93 -6.13
N SER A 197 -17.74 21.67 -6.40
CA SER A 197 -16.79 22.74 -6.76
C SER A 197 -17.02 23.12 -8.21
N THR A 198 -17.42 24.36 -8.44
CA THR A 198 -17.86 24.83 -9.76
C THR A 198 -16.94 25.94 -10.27
N TYR A 199 -16.53 25.84 -11.53
CA TYR A 199 -15.86 26.93 -12.23
C TYR A 199 -16.52 27.12 -13.59
N ILE A 200 -16.96 28.34 -13.90
CA ILE A 200 -17.55 28.67 -15.20
C ILE A 200 -16.54 29.55 -15.95
N PRO A 201 -15.83 29.02 -16.96
CA PRO A 201 -14.86 29.79 -17.72
C PRO A 201 -15.48 31.08 -18.28
N PRO A 202 -14.74 32.21 -18.32
CA PRO A 202 -15.23 33.43 -18.96
C PRO A 202 -15.61 33.23 -20.43
N SER A 203 -14.95 32.29 -21.11
CA SER A 203 -15.20 31.93 -22.52
C SER A 203 -16.41 31.00 -22.74
N SER A 204 -17.04 30.47 -21.69
CA SER A 204 -18.18 29.57 -21.84
C SER A 204 -19.45 30.33 -22.23
N ASP A 205 -20.39 29.62 -22.87
CA ASP A 205 -21.68 30.18 -23.26
C ASP A 205 -22.41 30.78 -22.03
N PRO A 206 -22.88 32.04 -22.11
CA PRO A 206 -23.49 32.74 -20.98
C PRO A 206 -24.93 32.30 -20.67
N THR A 207 -25.50 31.37 -21.44
CA THR A 207 -26.90 30.91 -21.33
C THR A 207 -27.02 29.41 -21.07
N LEU A 208 -26.19 28.57 -21.70
CA LEU A 208 -26.33 27.11 -21.65
C LEU A 208 -25.79 26.46 -20.36
N PHE A 209 -25.02 27.19 -19.55
CA PHE A 209 -24.40 26.65 -18.33
C PHE A 209 -25.41 26.18 -17.28
N THR A 210 -26.66 26.66 -17.32
CA THR A 210 -27.71 26.24 -16.38
C THR A 210 -28.15 24.79 -16.60
N PHE A 211 -28.05 24.25 -17.82
CA PHE A 211 -28.34 22.85 -18.12
C PHE A 211 -27.37 21.90 -17.39
N ASP A 212 -26.08 22.23 -17.38
CA ASP A 212 -25.09 21.45 -16.64
C ASP A 212 -25.37 21.49 -15.12
N ILE A 213 -25.75 22.65 -14.59
CA ILE A 213 -26.12 22.80 -13.17
C ILE A 213 -27.36 21.96 -12.84
N GLU A 214 -28.40 22.02 -13.68
CA GLU A 214 -29.63 21.25 -13.53
C GLU A 214 -29.38 19.74 -13.55
N ASN A 215 -28.56 19.25 -14.49
CA ASN A 215 -28.18 17.85 -14.55
C ASN A 215 -27.45 17.38 -13.28
N ILE A 216 -26.51 18.19 -12.76
CA ILE A 216 -25.82 17.86 -11.51
C ILE A 216 -26.76 17.91 -10.30
N MET A 217 -27.77 18.79 -10.31
CA MET A 217 -28.79 18.87 -9.25
C MET A 217 -29.71 17.65 -9.15
N GLN A 218 -29.72 16.78 -10.17
CA GLN A 218 -30.46 15.51 -10.14
C GLN A 218 -29.73 14.43 -9.32
N LEU A 219 -28.46 14.64 -8.96
CA LEU A 219 -27.66 13.66 -8.20
C LEU A 219 -28.10 13.50 -6.75
N GLY A 220 -28.89 14.43 -6.19
CA GLY A 220 -29.40 14.32 -4.83
C GLY A 220 -30.46 15.36 -4.48
N PRO A 221 -31.22 15.10 -3.39
CA PRO A 221 -32.30 15.98 -2.95
C PRO A 221 -31.79 17.34 -2.44
N THR A 222 -30.59 17.35 -1.85
CA THR A 222 -29.92 18.53 -1.29
C THR A 222 -28.59 18.74 -1.99
N CYS A 223 -28.45 19.87 -2.68
CA CYS A 223 -27.25 20.20 -3.45
C CYS A 223 -26.71 21.58 -3.09
N MET A 224 -25.38 21.70 -3.05
CA MET A 224 -24.70 22.97 -2.87
C MET A 224 -23.53 23.10 -3.86
N PHE A 225 -23.62 24.14 -4.69
CA PHE A 225 -22.60 24.53 -5.63
C PHE A 225 -21.83 25.70 -5.05
N GLY A 226 -20.51 25.63 -5.00
CA GLY A 226 -19.66 26.74 -4.58
C GLY A 226 -18.50 26.92 -5.54
N GLY A 227 -18.22 28.17 -5.89
CA GLY A 227 -17.06 28.52 -6.70
C GLY A 227 -17.28 29.75 -7.55
N GLU A 228 -16.56 29.85 -8.66
CA GLU A 228 -16.49 31.03 -9.49
C GLU A 228 -17.42 30.92 -10.69
N PHE A 229 -18.55 31.62 -10.64
CA PHE A 229 -19.58 31.57 -11.69
C PHE A 229 -19.33 32.58 -12.81
N ASN A 230 -18.41 33.53 -12.60
CA ASN A 230 -18.17 34.64 -13.53
C ASN A 230 -19.49 35.38 -13.91
N ALA A 231 -20.45 35.40 -12.98
CA ALA A 231 -21.79 35.95 -13.16
C ALA A 231 -21.92 37.23 -12.32
N HIS A 232 -22.10 38.37 -13.00
CA HIS A 232 -22.25 39.67 -12.32
C HIS A 232 -23.73 40.07 -12.30
N ASN A 233 -24.25 40.43 -11.14
CA ASN A 233 -25.59 40.98 -10.97
C ASN A 233 -25.64 41.94 -9.78
N ILE A 234 -26.40 43.02 -9.93
CA ILE A 234 -26.65 44.00 -8.86
C ILE A 234 -27.27 43.37 -7.61
N LYS A 235 -28.06 42.30 -7.75
CA LYS A 235 -28.75 41.61 -6.64
C LYS A 235 -27.78 41.03 -5.59
N TRP A 236 -26.54 40.73 -5.99
CA TRP A 236 -25.48 40.23 -5.11
C TRP A 236 -24.26 41.17 -5.07
N GLY A 237 -24.48 42.47 -5.30
CA GLY A 237 -23.48 43.51 -5.04
C GLY A 237 -22.54 43.86 -6.21
N SER A 238 -22.69 43.24 -7.39
CA SER A 238 -21.88 43.66 -8.55
C SER A 238 -22.35 45.02 -9.11
N HIS A 239 -21.42 45.83 -9.62
CA HIS A 239 -21.74 47.13 -10.23
C HIS A 239 -22.61 47.06 -11.50
N LYS A 240 -22.62 45.91 -12.18
CA LYS A 240 -23.38 45.70 -13.42
C LYS A 240 -23.97 44.30 -13.45
N THR A 241 -25.03 44.14 -14.24
CA THR A 241 -25.63 42.84 -14.51
C THR A 241 -25.25 42.34 -15.89
N THR A 242 -24.49 41.24 -15.96
CA THR A 242 -24.12 40.58 -17.23
C THR A 242 -25.21 39.62 -17.70
N THR A 243 -25.19 39.23 -18.98
CA THR A 243 -26.10 38.21 -19.54
C THR A 243 -26.11 36.93 -18.71
N ARG A 244 -24.92 36.47 -18.29
CA ARG A 244 -24.76 35.32 -17.40
C ARG A 244 -25.42 35.53 -16.03
N GLY A 245 -25.25 36.72 -15.43
CA GLY A 245 -25.90 37.08 -14.18
C GLY A 245 -27.43 37.21 -14.28
N LYS A 246 -27.97 37.62 -15.43
CA LYS A 246 -29.42 37.60 -15.69
C LYS A 246 -29.96 36.17 -15.75
N HIS A 247 -29.29 35.29 -16.51
CA HIS A 247 -29.68 33.89 -16.65
C HIS A 247 -29.57 33.13 -15.32
N LEU A 248 -28.49 33.32 -14.57
CA LEU A 248 -28.32 32.67 -13.26
C LEU A 248 -29.42 33.05 -12.29
N LYS A 249 -29.76 34.35 -12.20
CA LYS A 249 -30.86 34.84 -11.36
C LYS A 249 -32.20 34.23 -11.82
N SER A 250 -32.49 34.28 -13.12
CA SER A 250 -33.75 33.74 -13.65
C SER A 250 -33.87 32.23 -13.43
N PHE A 251 -32.78 31.48 -13.57
CA PHE A 251 -32.75 30.05 -13.31
C PHE A 251 -32.99 29.76 -11.83
N ALA A 252 -32.29 30.47 -10.94
CA ALA A 252 -32.47 30.33 -9.49
C ALA A 252 -33.90 30.65 -9.04
N ASP A 253 -34.46 31.77 -9.51
CA ASP A 253 -35.84 32.17 -9.18
C ASP A 253 -36.86 31.12 -9.67
N LYS A 254 -36.67 30.53 -10.86
CA LYS A 254 -37.56 29.48 -11.42
C LYS A 254 -37.42 28.13 -10.73
N ALA A 255 -36.21 27.75 -10.36
CA ALA A 255 -35.91 26.45 -9.76
C ALA A 255 -36.00 26.45 -8.22
N GLY A 256 -36.38 27.58 -7.60
CA GLY A 256 -36.48 27.70 -6.14
C GLY A 256 -35.12 27.58 -5.43
N LEU A 257 -34.07 28.14 -6.03
CA LEU A 257 -32.70 28.07 -5.52
C LEU A 257 -32.30 29.36 -4.81
N ASP A 258 -31.54 29.23 -3.73
CA ASP A 258 -30.95 30.38 -3.06
C ASP A 258 -29.55 30.66 -3.61
N ILE A 259 -29.28 31.93 -3.92
CA ILE A 259 -27.94 32.42 -4.27
C ILE A 259 -27.39 33.19 -3.07
N ILE A 260 -26.31 32.66 -2.50
CA ILE A 260 -25.62 33.21 -1.36
C ILE A 260 -24.33 33.88 -1.84
N ALA A 261 -24.17 35.16 -1.55
CA ALA A 261 -22.98 35.95 -1.84
C ALA A 261 -22.38 36.52 -0.56
N PRO A 262 -21.04 36.66 -0.46
CA PRO A 262 -20.42 37.31 0.68
C PRO A 262 -20.79 38.80 0.77
N PRO A 263 -20.77 39.40 1.98
CA PRO A 263 -21.12 40.81 2.17
C PRO A 263 -20.08 41.79 1.59
N THR A 264 -18.87 41.32 1.28
CA THR A 264 -17.81 42.11 0.65
C THR A 264 -17.31 41.43 -0.62
N PRO A 265 -16.77 42.19 -1.60
CA PRO A 265 -16.34 41.62 -2.87
C PRO A 265 -15.38 40.44 -2.69
N THR A 266 -15.42 39.50 -3.63
CA THR A 266 -14.55 38.32 -3.61
C THR A 266 -13.39 38.47 -4.57
N ARG A 267 -13.53 39.20 -5.68
CA ARG A 267 -12.44 39.48 -6.62
C ARG A 267 -12.06 40.95 -6.62
N TYR A 268 -10.76 41.24 -6.58
CA TYR A 268 -10.19 42.58 -6.59
C TYR A 268 -9.23 42.73 -7.78
N GLY A 269 -9.69 43.40 -8.83
CA GLY A 269 -8.81 43.87 -9.91
C GLY A 269 -8.11 45.18 -9.54
N LEU A 270 -7.22 45.64 -10.42
CA LEU A 270 -6.53 46.93 -10.28
C LEU A 270 -7.51 48.09 -10.06
N TYR A 271 -8.62 48.08 -10.81
CA TYR A 271 -9.63 49.16 -10.82
C TYR A 271 -11.05 48.67 -10.55
N SER A 272 -11.22 47.41 -10.12
CA SER A 272 -12.55 46.82 -9.96
C SER A 272 -12.66 45.93 -8.72
N ALA A 273 -13.89 45.77 -8.24
CA ALA A 273 -14.28 44.77 -7.25
C ALA A 273 -15.52 44.03 -7.78
N SER A 274 -15.58 42.71 -7.60
CA SER A 274 -16.75 41.94 -8.03
C SER A 274 -17.07 40.77 -7.12
N PHE A 275 -18.35 40.38 -7.14
CA PHE A 275 -18.94 39.30 -6.35
C PHE A 275 -19.27 38.14 -7.29
N ILE A 276 -18.24 37.45 -7.76
CA ILE A 276 -18.39 36.36 -8.75
C ILE A 276 -18.17 34.97 -8.15
N ASP A 277 -17.70 34.91 -6.90
CA ASP A 277 -17.61 33.69 -6.11
C ASP A 277 -18.90 33.56 -5.30
N LEU A 278 -19.76 32.65 -5.73
CA LEU A 278 -21.12 32.48 -5.23
C LEU A 278 -21.31 31.07 -4.70
N THR A 279 -22.30 30.93 -3.82
CA THR A 279 -22.83 29.63 -3.40
C THR A 279 -24.29 29.51 -3.83
N ILE A 280 -24.65 28.42 -4.51
CA ILE A 280 -26.04 28.13 -4.90
C ILE A 280 -26.51 26.91 -4.13
N THR A 281 -27.66 27.00 -3.49
CA THR A 281 -28.21 25.90 -2.68
C THR A 281 -29.61 25.49 -3.13
N LYS A 282 -29.85 24.17 -3.15
CA LYS A 282 -31.14 23.52 -3.36
C LYS A 282 -31.57 22.83 -2.07
N ASN A 283 -32.77 23.16 -1.57
CA ASN A 283 -33.37 22.55 -0.37
C ASN A 283 -32.46 22.60 0.89
N PHE A 284 -31.74 23.70 1.09
CA PHE A 284 -30.77 23.83 2.18
C PHE A 284 -31.26 24.81 3.26
N LEU A 285 -31.94 24.29 4.28
CA LEU A 285 -32.63 25.09 5.31
C LEU A 285 -31.81 25.30 6.60
N HIS A 286 -30.48 25.26 6.53
CA HIS A 286 -29.63 25.42 7.73
C HIS A 286 -29.16 26.87 7.90
N PRO A 287 -29.10 27.40 9.15
CA PRO A 287 -28.46 28.69 9.41
C PRO A 287 -27.04 28.71 8.85
N TYR A 288 -26.63 29.85 8.33
CA TYR A 288 -25.30 30.04 7.78
C TYR A 288 -24.75 31.43 8.05
N GLY A 289 -23.42 31.55 8.06
CA GLY A 289 -22.72 32.83 7.97
C GLY A 289 -21.66 32.78 6.89
N ILE A 290 -21.56 33.80 6.03
CA ILE A 290 -20.61 33.84 4.91
C ILE A 290 -19.75 35.10 4.97
N ASN A 291 -18.44 34.96 4.80
CA ASN A 291 -17.48 36.07 4.85
C ASN A 291 -16.42 35.94 3.76
N SER A 292 -16.13 37.03 3.04
CA SER A 292 -14.97 37.14 2.16
C SER A 292 -13.74 37.50 2.98
N ILE A 293 -12.70 36.68 2.88
CA ILE A 293 -11.50 36.75 3.70
C ILE A 293 -10.34 37.29 2.84
N PRO A 294 -9.79 38.48 3.15
CA PRO A 294 -8.72 39.15 2.40
C PRO A 294 -7.33 38.53 2.67
N GLU A 295 -7.22 37.22 2.42
CA GLU A 295 -6.01 36.41 2.58
C GLU A 295 -5.66 35.68 1.28
N LEU A 296 -4.57 34.90 1.29
CA LEU A 296 -3.96 34.23 0.13
C LEU A 296 -3.38 35.19 -0.93
N SER A 297 -2.51 34.65 -1.78
CA SER A 297 -1.85 35.42 -2.85
C SER A 297 -2.68 35.56 -4.13
N SER A 298 -3.96 35.19 -4.12
CA SER A 298 -4.87 35.35 -5.25
C SER A 298 -5.38 36.79 -5.35
N ASP A 299 -5.75 37.24 -6.54
CA ASP A 299 -6.53 38.47 -6.78
C ASP A 299 -7.99 38.30 -6.30
N HIS A 300 -8.39 37.07 -6.04
CA HIS A 300 -9.58 36.74 -5.29
C HIS A 300 -9.33 36.50 -3.79
N ASN A 301 -10.37 36.65 -3.01
CA ASN A 301 -10.48 36.37 -1.59
C ASN A 301 -11.24 35.07 -1.41
N PRO A 302 -10.76 34.13 -0.58
CA PRO A 302 -11.57 32.99 -0.17
C PRO A 302 -12.83 33.44 0.57
N ALA A 303 -13.96 32.82 0.28
CA ALA A 303 -15.24 32.96 0.99
C ALA A 303 -15.42 31.81 1.99
N ILE A 304 -15.41 32.08 3.29
CA ILE A 304 -15.75 31.07 4.30
C ILE A 304 -17.25 31.11 4.52
N ILE A 305 -17.92 29.98 4.34
CA ILE A 305 -19.27 29.77 4.82
C ILE A 305 -19.23 28.85 6.05
N ASN A 306 -19.99 29.17 7.08
CA ASN A 306 -20.15 28.35 8.27
C ASN A 306 -21.58 27.85 8.31
N PHE A 307 -21.77 26.53 8.31
CA PHE A 307 -23.07 25.92 8.49
C PHE A 307 -23.21 25.36 9.90
N TYR A 308 -24.42 25.45 10.44
CA TYR A 308 -24.74 25.00 11.79
C TYR A 308 -25.65 23.78 11.70
N PHE A 309 -25.13 22.59 12.03
CA PHE A 309 -25.90 21.35 12.02
C PHE A 309 -25.67 20.49 13.27
N ASN A 310 -26.69 19.74 13.69
CA ASN A 310 -26.51 18.73 14.74
C ASN A 310 -25.84 17.48 14.17
N TYR A 311 -24.54 17.27 14.44
CA TYR A 311 -23.82 16.06 14.01
C TYR A 311 -22.61 15.75 14.91
N HIS A 312 -22.26 14.46 15.01
CA HIS A 312 -21.05 14.00 15.68
C HIS A 312 -20.01 13.55 14.65
N THR A 313 -18.90 14.28 14.53
CA THR A 313 -17.81 13.89 13.66
C THR A 313 -17.01 12.71 14.24
N PRO A 314 -16.65 11.70 13.42
CA PRO A 314 -15.70 10.68 13.81
C PRO A 314 -14.38 11.32 14.28
N LYS A 315 -13.77 10.79 15.35
CA LYS A 315 -12.45 11.24 15.79
C LYS A 315 -11.40 10.82 14.75
N PRO A 316 -10.39 11.66 14.48
CA PRO A 316 -9.30 11.29 13.57
C PRO A 316 -8.50 10.10 14.15
N ASP A 317 -7.97 9.26 13.25
CA ASP A 317 -7.04 8.18 13.62
C ASP A 317 -5.80 8.77 14.30
N LYS A 318 -5.45 8.22 15.47
CA LYS A 318 -4.29 8.65 16.25
C LYS A 318 -3.09 7.72 16.04
N ILE A 319 -1.89 8.28 16.22
CA ILE A 319 -0.64 7.50 16.19
C ILE A 319 -0.44 6.87 17.57
N ILE A 320 -0.21 5.56 17.61
CA ILE A 320 0.05 4.85 18.87
C ILE A 320 1.56 4.77 19.12
N LYS A 321 2.00 5.18 20.32
CA LYS A 321 3.37 4.98 20.82
C LYS A 321 3.34 4.12 22.09
N THR A 322 4.06 3.00 22.06
CA THR A 322 4.06 2.00 23.14
C THR A 322 5.36 2.02 23.92
N ASN A 323 5.28 1.89 25.25
CA ASN A 323 6.45 1.63 26.09
C ASN A 323 6.69 0.12 26.20
N TRP A 324 7.60 -0.39 25.36
CA TRP A 324 7.88 -1.83 25.29
C TRP A 324 8.44 -2.41 26.60
N LYS A 325 9.19 -1.64 27.40
CA LYS A 325 9.70 -2.13 28.69
C LYS A 325 8.56 -2.40 29.67
N LYS A 326 7.63 -1.45 29.82
CA LYS A 326 6.45 -1.63 30.69
C LYS A 326 5.52 -2.73 30.18
N TYR A 327 5.31 -2.80 28.86
CA TYR A 327 4.57 -3.88 28.21
C TYR A 327 5.13 -5.27 28.57
N THR A 328 6.45 -5.45 28.47
CA THR A 328 7.10 -6.72 28.82
C THR A 328 6.96 -7.04 30.31
N ILE A 329 7.12 -6.04 31.20
CA ILE A 329 6.97 -6.22 32.66
C ILE A 329 5.53 -6.61 33.02
N GLU A 330 4.52 -5.95 32.44
CA GLU A 330 3.12 -6.28 32.69
C GLU A 330 2.79 -7.72 32.28
N LEU A 331 3.26 -8.16 31.10
CA LEU A 331 3.09 -9.56 30.67
C LEU A 331 3.82 -10.57 31.57
N CYS A 332 4.99 -10.23 32.11
CA CYS A 332 5.66 -11.07 33.11
C CYS A 332 4.80 -11.23 34.37
N ASN A 333 4.22 -10.13 34.85
CA ASN A 333 3.39 -10.13 36.06
C ASN A 333 2.06 -10.87 35.88
N LEU A 334 1.45 -10.79 34.69
CA LEU A 334 0.23 -11.54 34.36
C LEU A 334 0.49 -13.05 34.19
N SER A 335 1.74 -13.44 33.96
CA SER A 335 2.13 -14.82 33.70
C SER A 335 2.60 -15.59 34.94
N THR A 336 2.30 -15.11 36.15
CA THR A 336 2.61 -15.80 37.41
C THR A 336 1.70 -16.99 37.73
N HIS A 337 0.66 -17.24 36.92
CA HIS A 337 -0.21 -18.42 37.05
C HIS A 337 0.37 -19.63 36.31
N PRO A 338 0.21 -20.87 36.84
CA PRO A 338 0.63 -22.09 36.16
C PRO A 338 -0.04 -22.22 34.78
N LEU A 339 0.65 -22.84 33.82
CA LEU A 339 0.10 -23.11 32.49
C LEU A 339 -1.20 -23.90 32.66
N HIS A 340 -2.31 -23.38 32.13
CA HIS A 340 -3.57 -24.10 32.12
C HIS A 340 -3.38 -25.47 31.44
N THR A 341 -3.82 -26.52 32.11
CA THR A 341 -3.86 -27.87 31.53
C THR A 341 -4.89 -27.86 30.40
N ILE A 342 -4.47 -28.25 29.20
CA ILE A 342 -5.33 -28.35 28.02
C ILE A 342 -5.67 -29.82 27.83
N ASN A 343 -6.91 -30.19 28.11
CA ASN A 343 -7.36 -31.58 28.03
C ASN A 343 -8.18 -31.84 26.77
N ASN A 344 -8.92 -30.85 26.29
CA ASN A 344 -9.79 -30.94 25.12
C ASN A 344 -9.62 -29.72 24.18
N THR A 345 -10.35 -29.73 23.07
CA THR A 345 -10.32 -28.66 22.05
C THR A 345 -10.89 -27.33 22.55
N ASP A 346 -11.88 -27.36 23.45
CA ASP A 346 -12.50 -26.15 24.02
C ASP A 346 -11.53 -25.43 24.98
N ASP A 347 -10.75 -26.19 25.75
CA ASP A 347 -9.69 -25.65 26.61
C ASP A 347 -8.60 -24.98 25.77
N LEU A 348 -8.30 -25.55 24.59
CA LEU A 348 -7.34 -24.99 23.65
C LEU A 348 -7.83 -23.67 23.05
N ASP A 349 -9.11 -23.60 22.67
CA ASP A 349 -9.76 -22.36 22.20
C ASP A 349 -9.70 -21.25 23.26
N LYS A 350 -10.16 -21.55 24.48
CA LYS A 350 -10.12 -20.60 25.60
C LYS A 350 -8.69 -20.12 25.90
N SER A 351 -7.72 -21.02 25.84
CA SER A 351 -6.30 -20.69 26.07
C SER A 351 -5.73 -19.75 25.00
N ALA A 352 -6.10 -19.96 23.72
CA ALA A 352 -5.67 -19.11 22.62
C ALA A 352 -6.30 -17.70 22.70
N ASP A 353 -7.58 -17.62 23.05
CA ASP A 353 -8.31 -16.37 23.17
C ASP A 353 -7.81 -15.57 24.38
N SER A 354 -7.67 -16.21 25.54
CA SER A 354 -7.11 -15.60 26.75
C SER A 354 -5.71 -15.00 26.51
N LEU A 355 -4.81 -15.77 25.86
CA LEU A 355 -3.48 -15.26 25.52
C LEU A 355 -3.54 -14.04 24.58
N THR A 356 -4.47 -14.05 23.63
CA THR A 356 -4.66 -12.93 22.70
C THR A 356 -5.11 -11.68 23.44
N GLU A 357 -6.08 -11.82 24.35
CA GLU A 357 -6.56 -10.73 25.20
C GLU A 357 -5.46 -10.20 26.13
N GLU A 358 -4.69 -11.07 26.79
CA GLU A 358 -3.54 -10.68 27.62
C GLU A 358 -2.56 -9.78 26.84
N ILE A 359 -2.19 -10.20 25.63
CA ILE A 359 -1.25 -9.48 24.76
C ILE A 359 -1.82 -8.12 24.34
N LEU A 360 -3.09 -8.07 23.94
CA LEU A 360 -3.75 -6.85 23.47
C LEU A 360 -4.01 -5.85 24.61
N ASN A 361 -4.42 -6.33 25.78
CA ASN A 361 -4.66 -5.51 26.96
C ASN A 361 -3.35 -4.89 27.46
N ALA A 362 -2.29 -5.69 27.59
CA ALA A 362 -0.97 -5.17 27.95
C ALA A 362 -0.48 -4.14 26.92
N TYR A 363 -0.72 -4.38 25.62
CA TYR A 363 -0.39 -3.40 24.60
C TYR A 363 -1.18 -2.10 24.78
N LYS A 364 -2.49 -2.18 24.98
CA LYS A 364 -3.38 -1.02 25.17
C LYS A 364 -3.01 -0.21 26.41
N ASN A 365 -2.77 -0.86 27.55
CA ASN A 365 -2.40 -0.24 28.83
C ASN A 365 -1.07 0.52 28.75
N ASN A 366 -0.14 0.03 27.92
CA ASN A 366 1.20 0.61 27.78
C ASN A 366 1.36 1.49 26.53
N SER A 367 0.26 1.79 25.86
CA SER A 367 0.21 2.57 24.63
C SER A 367 -0.40 3.93 24.87
N LYS A 368 0.23 4.97 24.31
CA LYS A 368 -0.30 6.33 24.30
C LYS A 368 -0.68 6.73 22.88
N GLU A 369 -1.91 7.20 22.73
CA GLU A 369 -2.35 7.84 21.50
C GLU A 369 -1.77 9.25 21.40
N LEU A 370 -1.20 9.56 20.25
CA LEU A 370 -0.60 10.84 19.90
C LEU A 370 -1.30 11.37 18.66
N ASP A 371 -1.55 12.68 18.65
CA ASP A 371 -2.05 13.32 17.43
C ASP A 371 -1.00 13.21 16.31
N PRO A 372 -1.42 12.92 15.07
CA PRO A 372 -0.50 12.89 13.95
C PRO A 372 0.19 14.25 13.83
N LYS A 373 1.52 14.23 13.64
CA LYS A 373 2.30 15.45 13.40
C LYS A 373 1.75 16.14 12.15
N ILE A 374 0.98 17.21 12.34
CA ILE A 374 0.52 18.07 11.25
C ILE A 374 1.74 18.85 10.74
N ALA A 375 1.97 18.81 9.43
CA ALA A 375 3.00 19.61 8.79
C ALA A 375 2.65 21.09 8.95
N LYS A 376 3.29 21.75 9.92
CA LYS A 376 3.16 23.19 10.15
C LYS A 376 4.06 23.95 9.18
N THR A 377 3.59 25.09 8.71
CA THR A 377 4.41 25.99 7.91
C THR A 377 5.55 26.59 8.74
N ASN A 378 6.68 26.86 8.10
CA ASN A 378 7.81 27.55 8.70
C ASN A 378 7.39 28.89 9.31
N SER A 379 7.89 29.22 10.51
CA SER A 379 7.51 30.43 11.26
C SER A 379 7.86 31.73 10.53
N LYS A 380 9.01 31.78 9.82
CA LYS A 380 9.40 32.94 9.00
C LYS A 380 8.43 33.14 7.85
N LEU A 381 8.09 32.07 7.14
CA LEU A 381 7.14 32.12 6.02
C LEU A 381 5.75 32.56 6.49
N ARG A 382 5.28 32.06 7.64
CA ARG A 382 4.03 32.48 8.26
C ARG A 382 4.00 33.98 8.60
N LYS A 383 5.12 34.54 9.08
CA LYS A 383 5.26 35.98 9.34
C LYS A 383 5.11 36.79 8.04
N ILE A 384 5.76 36.35 6.95
CA ILE A 384 5.63 37.00 5.63
C ILE A 384 4.19 36.89 5.10
N HIS A 385 3.53 35.73 5.23
CA HIS A 385 2.12 35.59 4.87
C HIS A 385 1.22 36.54 5.64
N SER A 386 1.46 36.73 6.94
CA SER A 386 0.71 37.69 7.77
C SER A 386 0.89 39.14 7.28
N LEU A 387 2.13 39.55 7.00
CA LEU A 387 2.44 40.88 6.46
C LEU A 387 1.81 41.10 5.08
N ARG A 388 1.90 40.09 4.20
CA ARG A 388 1.26 40.08 2.88
C ARG A 388 -0.26 40.23 3.01
N ASN A 389 -0.90 39.45 3.89
CA ASN A 389 -2.34 39.49 4.09
C ASN A 389 -2.78 40.81 4.73
N LYS A 390 -1.95 41.44 5.57
CA LYS A 390 -2.18 42.81 6.07
C LYS A 390 -2.13 43.82 4.93
N ALA A 391 -1.07 43.83 4.11
CA ALA A 391 -0.96 44.72 2.96
C ALA A 391 -2.10 44.52 1.95
N LYS A 392 -2.53 43.26 1.73
CA LYS A 392 -3.70 42.93 0.90
C LYS A 392 -4.98 43.55 1.47
N ARG A 393 -5.23 43.39 2.77
CA ARG A 393 -6.38 44.04 3.46
C ARG A 393 -6.38 45.55 3.30
N ASP A 394 -5.24 46.17 3.61
CA ASP A 394 -5.11 47.63 3.57
C ASP A 394 -5.32 48.14 2.13
N TRP A 395 -4.78 47.44 1.12
CA TRP A 395 -5.04 47.75 -0.28
C TRP A 395 -6.50 47.56 -0.67
N GLN A 396 -7.15 46.47 -0.27
CA GLN A 396 -8.54 46.21 -0.64
C GLN A 396 -9.52 47.20 -0.01
N ASN A 397 -9.23 47.65 1.21
CA ASN A 397 -10.05 48.62 1.94
C ASN A 397 -9.82 50.06 1.44
N THR A 398 -8.57 50.47 1.20
CA THR A 398 -8.22 51.87 0.87
C THR A 398 -8.04 52.13 -0.62
N ARG A 399 -7.85 51.08 -1.42
CA ARG A 399 -7.41 51.13 -2.83
C ARG A 399 -6.11 51.91 -3.08
N ASN A 400 -5.31 52.16 -2.03
CA ASN A 400 -4.04 52.86 -2.15
C ASN A 400 -2.96 52.00 -2.87
N PRO A 401 -2.37 52.46 -3.99
CA PRO A 401 -1.34 51.73 -4.73
C PRO A 401 -0.09 51.35 -3.90
N ALA A 402 0.24 52.10 -2.85
CA ALA A 402 1.36 51.81 -1.97
C ALA A 402 1.21 50.45 -1.26
N PHE A 403 0.00 50.13 -0.78
CA PHE A 403 -0.28 48.84 -0.18
C PHE A 403 -0.26 47.69 -1.21
N ASN A 404 -0.65 47.95 -2.46
CA ASN A 404 -0.50 46.96 -3.54
C ASN A 404 0.98 46.64 -3.83
N LYS A 405 1.85 47.66 -3.83
CA LYS A 405 3.31 47.46 -3.95
C LYS A 405 3.87 46.63 -2.79
N LEU A 406 3.45 46.92 -1.55
CA LEU A 406 3.84 46.13 -0.36
C LEU A 406 3.32 44.68 -0.42
N TYR A 407 2.07 44.49 -0.85
CA TYR A 407 1.50 43.16 -1.08
C TYR A 407 2.35 42.36 -2.08
N ASN A 408 2.68 42.95 -3.24
CA ASN A 408 3.51 42.31 -4.26
C ASN A 408 4.93 42.00 -3.76
N TYR A 409 5.52 42.92 -2.99
CA TYR A 409 6.82 42.73 -2.35
C TYR A 409 6.83 41.52 -1.41
N PHE A 410 5.89 41.46 -0.45
CA PHE A 410 5.80 40.32 0.47
C PHE A 410 5.40 39.02 -0.24
N ASN A 411 4.60 39.09 -1.31
CA ASN A 411 4.26 37.93 -2.12
C ASN A 411 5.51 37.34 -2.81
N ASN A 412 6.37 38.19 -3.37
CA ASN A 412 7.63 37.76 -3.99
C ASN A 412 8.62 37.21 -2.96
N GLN A 413 8.73 37.86 -1.79
CA GLN A 413 9.52 37.31 -0.68
C GLN A 413 9.03 35.94 -0.23
N ALA A 414 7.71 35.76 -0.09
CA ALA A 414 7.12 34.47 0.29
C ALA A 414 7.44 33.38 -0.75
N LYS A 415 7.34 33.69 -2.04
CA LYS A 415 7.68 32.76 -3.13
C LYS A 415 9.16 32.34 -3.09
N ASN A 416 10.07 33.30 -2.89
CA ASN A 416 11.50 33.01 -2.81
C ASN A 416 11.84 32.15 -1.57
N LEU A 417 11.35 32.55 -0.40
CA LEU A 417 11.57 31.80 0.83
C LEU A 417 10.95 30.40 0.78
N GLN A 418 9.77 30.25 0.19
CA GLN A 418 9.14 28.94 0.00
C GLN A 418 10.00 28.02 -0.89
N LYS A 419 10.57 28.56 -1.96
CA LYS A 419 11.48 27.81 -2.84
C LYS A 419 12.74 27.39 -2.08
N GLU A 420 13.34 28.29 -1.31
CA GLU A 420 14.50 28.01 -0.46
C GLU A 420 14.21 26.93 0.59
N LEU A 421 13.10 27.07 1.33
CA LEU A 421 12.66 26.10 2.34
C LEU A 421 12.38 24.74 1.75
N TYR A 422 11.72 24.68 0.58
CA TYR A 422 11.49 23.41 -0.11
C TYR A 422 12.81 22.73 -0.49
N HIS A 423 13.77 23.49 -1.02
CA HIS A 423 15.07 22.94 -1.36
C HIS A 423 15.88 22.53 -0.12
N SER A 424 15.80 23.27 0.98
CA SER A 424 16.49 22.92 2.23
C SER A 424 15.87 21.70 2.91
N GLU A 425 14.54 21.64 3.09
CA GLU A 425 13.86 20.48 3.66
C GLU A 425 14.10 19.22 2.83
N TRP A 426 14.10 19.37 1.50
CA TRP A 426 14.44 18.28 0.61
C TRP A 426 15.89 17.84 0.79
N ARG A 427 16.84 18.77 0.80
CA ARG A 427 18.26 18.52 1.06
C ARG A 427 18.46 17.81 2.39
N ASP A 428 17.90 18.31 3.49
CA ASP A 428 18.03 17.73 4.83
C ASP A 428 17.46 16.32 4.87
N LYS A 429 16.29 16.12 4.24
CA LYS A 429 15.69 14.79 4.09
C LYS A 429 16.57 13.84 3.29
N LEU A 430 17.30 14.33 2.29
CA LEU A 430 18.22 13.52 1.50
C LEU A 430 19.49 13.18 2.27
N ILE A 431 20.03 14.13 3.05
CA ILE A 431 21.22 13.96 3.91
C ILE A 431 20.92 12.97 5.04
N ALA A 432 19.72 13.04 5.64
CA ALA A 432 19.33 12.19 6.76
C ALA A 432 19.16 10.70 6.42
N LEU A 433 19.21 10.33 5.13
CA LEU A 433 19.07 8.92 4.73
C LEU A 433 20.37 8.17 5.00
N GLN A 434 20.29 7.06 5.73
CA GLN A 434 21.46 6.25 6.07
C GLN A 434 21.45 4.91 5.30
N PRO A 435 22.58 4.49 4.69
CA PRO A 435 22.69 3.18 4.05
C PRO A 435 22.39 2.01 5.00
N SER A 436 22.69 2.20 6.30
CA SER A 436 22.57 1.20 7.36
C SER A 436 21.13 0.94 7.82
N ASP A 437 20.16 1.79 7.43
CA ASP A 437 18.77 1.68 7.87
C ASP A 437 17.76 1.55 6.71
N ASN A 438 16.48 1.44 7.05
CA ASN A 438 15.41 1.25 6.06
C ASN A 438 15.01 2.54 5.31
N THR A 439 15.55 3.71 5.68
CA THR A 439 15.06 5.01 5.20
C THR A 439 15.28 5.26 3.70
N PRO A 440 16.39 4.84 3.04
CA PRO A 440 16.54 4.98 1.61
C PRO A 440 15.50 4.14 0.86
N TRP A 441 15.21 2.93 1.35
CA TRP A 441 14.28 1.99 0.76
C TRP A 441 12.85 2.47 0.87
N ASP A 442 12.44 2.96 2.04
CA ASP A 442 11.10 3.51 2.23
C ASP A 442 10.88 4.75 1.37
N THR A 443 11.90 5.60 1.23
CA THR A 443 11.84 6.77 0.35
C THR A 443 11.73 6.37 -1.11
N ALA A 444 12.58 5.45 -1.58
CA ALA A 444 12.53 4.94 -2.96
C ALA A 444 11.23 4.17 -3.25
N LYS A 445 10.66 3.47 -2.26
CA LYS A 445 9.38 2.78 -2.35
C LYS A 445 8.23 3.77 -2.50
N ARG A 446 8.20 4.84 -1.70
CA ARG A 446 7.20 5.93 -1.82
C ARG A 446 7.27 6.65 -3.16
N MET A 447 8.46 6.84 -3.72
CA MET A 447 8.62 7.47 -5.05
C MET A 447 8.15 6.56 -6.20
N ARG A 448 8.33 5.24 -6.05
CA ARG A 448 7.94 4.27 -7.09
C ARG A 448 6.47 3.86 -7.01
N LYS A 449 5.89 3.82 -5.81
CA LYS A 449 4.49 3.45 -5.59
C LYS A 449 3.59 4.68 -5.70
N LYS A 450 2.58 4.62 -6.57
CA LYS A 450 1.46 5.55 -6.51
C LYS A 450 0.54 5.10 -5.37
N HIS A 451 0.26 5.97 -4.41
CA HIS A 451 -0.85 5.75 -3.48
C HIS A 451 -2.15 5.99 -4.25
N THR A 452 -2.95 4.95 -4.41
CA THR A 452 -4.29 5.03 -5.01
C THR A 452 -5.29 4.54 -3.97
N LYS A 453 -6.25 5.38 -3.59
CA LYS A 453 -7.45 4.92 -2.89
C LYS A 453 -8.22 3.97 -3.83
N ILE A 454 -8.95 3.00 -3.27
CA ILE A 454 -9.85 2.15 -4.08
C ILE A 454 -10.88 3.09 -4.74
N SER A 455 -10.96 3.01 -6.06
CA SER A 455 -11.87 3.84 -6.86
C SER A 455 -13.32 3.43 -6.61
N ALA A 456 -14.28 4.17 -7.16
CA ALA A 456 -15.65 3.66 -7.25
C ALA A 456 -15.62 2.32 -8.01
N LEU A 457 -16.42 1.36 -7.56
CA LEU A 457 -16.45 0.03 -8.16
C LEU A 457 -17.76 -0.17 -8.90
N ASN A 458 -17.69 -0.80 -10.07
CA ASN A 458 -18.88 -1.22 -10.79
C ASN A 458 -19.42 -2.48 -10.11
N GLY A 459 -20.41 -2.30 -9.24
CA GLY A 459 -21.16 -3.39 -8.64
C GLY A 459 -22.15 -4.02 -9.64
N PRO A 460 -22.76 -5.15 -9.28
CA PRO A 460 -23.68 -5.87 -10.17
C PRO A 460 -24.97 -5.06 -10.46
N THR A 461 -25.45 -4.27 -9.52
CA THR A 461 -26.69 -3.49 -9.63
C THR A 461 -26.47 -1.98 -9.65
N SER A 462 -25.41 -1.49 -9.00
CA SER A 462 -25.10 -0.06 -8.90
C SER A 462 -23.60 0.18 -8.72
N ILE A 463 -23.17 1.43 -8.91
CA ILE A 463 -21.78 1.82 -8.66
C ILE A 463 -21.59 1.99 -7.15
N ALA A 464 -20.65 1.22 -6.59
CA ALA A 464 -20.30 1.26 -5.18
C ALA A 464 -19.35 2.42 -4.88
N PHE A 465 -19.84 3.39 -4.12
CA PHE A 465 -19.10 4.60 -3.77
C PHE A 465 -18.58 4.62 -2.34
N THR A 466 -19.36 4.13 -1.37
CA THR A 466 -18.93 4.10 0.03
C THR A 466 -17.91 2.98 0.27
N ASN A 467 -17.15 3.05 1.36
CA ASN A 467 -16.21 1.97 1.69
C ASN A 467 -16.94 0.66 2.01
N THR A 468 -18.17 0.75 2.54
CA THR A 468 -19.02 -0.40 2.83
C THR A 468 -19.51 -1.06 1.55
N ASP A 469 -20.14 -0.30 0.64
CA ASP A 469 -20.62 -0.85 -0.65
C ASP A 469 -19.46 -1.42 -1.48
N LYS A 470 -18.27 -0.77 -1.42
CA LYS A 470 -17.06 -1.26 -2.09
C LYS A 470 -16.57 -2.57 -1.50
N ALA A 471 -16.63 -2.71 -0.18
CA ALA A 471 -16.33 -3.97 0.48
C ALA A 471 -17.31 -5.03 -0.01
N GLU A 472 -18.62 -4.80 0.10
CA GLU A 472 -19.66 -5.74 -0.36
C GLU A 472 -19.47 -6.15 -1.81
N THR A 473 -19.28 -5.20 -2.72
CA THR A 473 -19.03 -5.47 -4.14
C THR A 473 -17.78 -6.33 -4.37
N ILE A 474 -16.72 -6.12 -3.58
CA ILE A 474 -15.53 -6.97 -3.63
C ILE A 474 -15.83 -8.36 -3.05
N ALA A 475 -16.55 -8.44 -1.93
CA ALA A 475 -16.95 -9.71 -1.32
C ALA A 475 -17.77 -10.58 -2.29
N ASP A 476 -18.79 -10.01 -2.93
CA ASP A 476 -19.61 -10.68 -3.94
C ASP A 476 -18.78 -11.13 -5.14
N SER A 477 -17.87 -10.26 -5.61
CA SER A 477 -16.94 -10.64 -6.67
C SER A 477 -16.08 -11.83 -6.23
N LEU A 478 -15.51 -11.77 -5.03
CA LEU A 478 -14.63 -12.79 -4.45
C LEU A 478 -15.34 -14.13 -4.26
N GLN A 479 -16.58 -14.13 -3.76
CA GLN A 479 -17.42 -15.32 -3.65
C GLN A 479 -17.46 -16.07 -4.99
N ASN A 480 -17.77 -15.35 -6.08
CA ASN A 480 -17.78 -15.90 -7.43
C ASN A 480 -16.38 -16.35 -7.93
N GLN A 481 -15.30 -15.75 -7.41
CA GLN A 481 -13.93 -16.20 -7.73
C GLN A 481 -13.56 -17.49 -7.00
N PHE A 482 -14.12 -17.72 -5.82
CA PHE A 482 -13.86 -18.90 -4.99
C PHE A 482 -14.80 -20.08 -5.31
N THR A 483 -15.94 -19.83 -5.96
CA THR A 483 -16.78 -20.90 -6.49
C THR A 483 -16.00 -21.77 -7.48
N LEU A 484 -16.13 -23.09 -7.32
CA LEU A 484 -15.52 -24.08 -8.22
C LEU A 484 -16.03 -23.91 -9.64
N ASN A 485 -15.20 -24.32 -10.60
CA ASN A 485 -15.61 -24.33 -12.00
C ASN A 485 -16.69 -25.38 -12.22
N ASN A 486 -17.63 -25.10 -13.13
CA ASN A 486 -18.66 -26.05 -13.56
C ASN A 486 -18.05 -27.10 -14.50
N LEU A 487 -17.19 -27.94 -13.94
CA LEU A 487 -16.54 -29.07 -14.59
C LEU A 487 -16.82 -30.29 -13.72
N THR A 488 -17.27 -31.39 -14.33
CA THR A 488 -17.70 -32.59 -13.61
C THR A 488 -17.10 -33.83 -14.23
N ASP A 489 -16.69 -34.75 -13.37
CA ASP A 489 -16.30 -36.12 -13.72
C ASP A 489 -16.80 -37.02 -12.60
N THR A 490 -17.96 -37.64 -12.81
CA THR A 490 -18.70 -38.36 -11.76
C THR A 490 -17.86 -39.49 -11.14
N ALA A 491 -17.04 -40.17 -11.94
CA ALA A 491 -16.16 -41.23 -11.45
C ALA A 491 -15.12 -40.70 -10.45
N THR A 492 -14.44 -39.59 -10.79
CA THR A 492 -13.45 -38.96 -9.89
C THR A 492 -14.12 -38.39 -8.64
N GLU A 493 -15.30 -37.77 -8.77
CA GLU A 493 -16.06 -37.22 -7.64
C GLU A 493 -16.49 -38.32 -6.65
N ASN A 494 -16.97 -39.46 -7.15
CA ASN A 494 -17.33 -40.60 -6.32
C ASN A 494 -16.09 -41.20 -5.62
N LEU A 495 -14.97 -41.34 -6.33
CA LEU A 495 -13.72 -41.83 -5.76
C LEU A 495 -13.22 -40.92 -4.63
N VAL A 496 -13.17 -39.61 -4.87
CA VAL A 496 -12.75 -38.62 -3.87
C VAL A 496 -13.65 -38.69 -2.64
N THR A 497 -14.97 -38.74 -2.84
CA THR A 497 -15.94 -38.81 -1.75
C THR A 497 -15.78 -40.09 -0.94
N HIS A 498 -15.62 -41.24 -1.61
CA HIS A 498 -15.42 -42.52 -0.94
C HIS A 498 -14.14 -42.53 -0.09
N THR A 499 -13.00 -42.12 -0.65
CA THR A 499 -11.73 -42.11 0.09
C THR A 499 -11.76 -41.16 1.31
N ILE A 500 -12.39 -39.99 1.19
CA ILE A 500 -12.54 -39.06 2.32
C ILE A 500 -13.43 -39.69 3.40
N ASN A 501 -14.54 -40.31 3.00
CA ASN A 501 -15.42 -40.99 3.95
C ASN A 501 -14.71 -42.13 4.68
N GLU A 502 -13.90 -42.94 3.98
CA GLU A 502 -13.09 -43.98 4.63
C GLU A 502 -12.04 -43.38 5.58
N PHE A 503 -11.38 -42.29 5.18
CA PHE A 503 -10.40 -41.62 6.05
C PHE A 503 -11.05 -41.04 7.31
N ASN A 504 -12.27 -40.50 7.20
CA ASN A 504 -13.02 -39.96 8.33
C ASN A 504 -13.53 -41.02 9.32
N LYS A 505 -13.57 -42.31 8.92
CA LYS A 505 -13.89 -43.42 9.83
C LYS A 505 -12.72 -43.84 10.71
N ILE A 506 -11.50 -43.35 10.44
CA ILE A 506 -10.32 -43.71 11.22
C ILE A 506 -10.35 -42.90 12.52
N ASP A 507 -10.69 -43.57 13.61
CA ASP A 507 -10.55 -42.99 14.95
C ASP A 507 -9.10 -43.08 15.42
N ASN A 508 -8.61 -41.99 16.04
CA ASN A 508 -7.28 -41.89 16.69
C ASN A 508 -6.06 -42.03 15.75
N PHE A 509 -5.66 -40.91 15.15
CA PHE A 509 -4.33 -40.79 14.55
C PHE A 509 -3.24 -40.62 15.64
N PRO A 510 -2.01 -41.15 15.45
CA PRO A 510 -0.92 -40.85 16.37
C PRO A 510 -0.66 -39.35 16.43
N ALA A 511 -0.22 -38.83 17.57
CA ALA A 511 0.06 -37.40 17.73
C ALA A 511 1.10 -36.93 16.70
N LEU A 512 0.89 -35.74 16.13
CA LEU A 512 1.88 -35.17 15.21
C LEU A 512 3.11 -34.75 16.04
N PRO A 513 4.35 -35.06 15.61
CA PRO A 513 5.55 -34.68 16.36
C PRO A 513 5.56 -33.19 16.65
N THR A 514 5.83 -32.79 17.89
CA THR A 514 5.80 -31.37 18.26
C THR A 514 7.06 -30.64 17.77
N PRO A 515 6.94 -29.38 17.34
CA PRO A 515 8.10 -28.58 16.96
C PRO A 515 9.00 -28.26 18.17
N ASN A 516 10.30 -28.15 17.93
CA ASN A 516 11.25 -27.79 18.97
C ASN A 516 10.98 -26.36 19.49
N SER A 517 10.82 -26.23 20.81
CA SER A 517 10.63 -24.96 21.53
C SER A 517 11.65 -23.88 21.15
N THR A 518 12.92 -24.25 20.98
CA THR A 518 13.99 -23.31 20.60
C THR A 518 13.77 -22.73 19.21
N ASP A 519 13.25 -23.51 18.26
CA ASP A 519 13.00 -23.05 16.90
C ASP A 519 11.80 -22.11 16.83
N ILE A 520 10.77 -22.34 17.65
CA ILE A 520 9.64 -21.42 17.84
C ILE A 520 10.15 -20.05 18.33
N ILE A 521 10.98 -20.03 19.37
CA ILE A 521 11.55 -18.79 19.92
C ILE A 521 12.40 -18.07 18.86
N LYS A 522 13.31 -18.79 18.19
CA LYS A 522 14.17 -18.23 17.12
C LYS A 522 13.33 -17.65 16.00
N TYR A 523 12.26 -18.32 15.59
CA TYR A 523 11.35 -17.83 14.55
C TYR A 523 10.64 -16.54 14.99
N ILE A 524 10.03 -16.53 16.18
CA ILE A 524 9.31 -15.36 16.70
C ILE A 524 10.24 -14.14 16.84
N ARG A 525 11.46 -14.32 17.35
CA ARG A 525 12.42 -13.20 17.48
C ARG A 525 12.85 -12.61 16.13
N LYS A 526 12.84 -13.42 15.06
CA LYS A 526 13.25 -13.01 13.70
C LYS A 526 12.09 -12.52 12.81
N VAL A 527 10.84 -12.51 13.28
CA VAL A 527 9.70 -12.02 12.47
C VAL A 527 9.88 -10.58 12.01
N ASN A 528 9.47 -10.25 10.79
CA ASN A 528 9.57 -8.89 10.26
C ASN A 528 8.52 -7.97 10.90
N ILE A 529 8.97 -6.98 11.67
CA ILE A 529 8.11 -6.08 12.47
C ILE A 529 7.17 -5.19 11.66
N HIS A 530 7.41 -5.02 10.36
CA HIS A 530 6.62 -4.12 9.49
C HIS A 530 5.48 -4.84 8.74
N LYS A 531 5.15 -6.07 9.12
CA LYS A 531 4.02 -6.82 8.54
C LYS A 531 2.73 -6.47 9.29
N ALA A 532 1.62 -6.41 8.55
CA ALA A 532 0.30 -6.14 9.10
C ALA A 532 -0.22 -7.33 9.96
N PRO A 533 -0.94 -7.05 11.06
CA PRO A 533 -1.58 -8.07 11.90
C PRO A 533 -2.74 -8.78 11.16
N GLY A 534 -3.20 -9.90 11.70
CA GLY A 534 -4.43 -10.56 11.26
C GLY A 534 -5.67 -10.02 11.99
N SER A 535 -6.74 -10.84 12.03
CA SER A 535 -7.96 -10.54 12.81
C SER A 535 -7.72 -10.46 14.32
N ASP A 536 -6.67 -11.11 14.81
CA ASP A 536 -6.23 -11.07 16.22
C ASP A 536 -5.62 -9.73 16.64
N GLY A 537 -5.35 -8.81 15.71
CA GLY A 537 -4.76 -7.50 16.03
C GLY A 537 -3.32 -7.52 16.55
N ILE A 538 -2.72 -8.70 16.77
CA ILE A 538 -1.35 -8.84 17.28
C ILE A 538 -0.36 -8.48 16.17
N ALA A 539 0.34 -7.36 16.35
CA ALA A 539 1.38 -6.93 15.42
C ALA A 539 2.69 -7.70 15.65
N ASN A 540 3.48 -7.91 14.59
CA ASN A 540 4.79 -8.57 14.68
C ASN A 540 5.78 -7.82 15.62
N ASN A 541 5.58 -6.53 15.85
CA ASN A 541 6.36 -5.78 16.82
C ASN A 541 6.02 -6.15 18.28
N MET A 542 4.75 -6.49 18.57
CA MET A 542 4.34 -7.02 19.88
C MET A 542 5.04 -8.36 20.14
N LEU A 543 4.99 -9.27 19.17
CA LEU A 543 5.65 -10.59 19.23
C LEU A 543 7.13 -10.53 19.59
N ARG A 544 7.87 -9.61 18.95
CA ARG A 544 9.31 -9.47 19.18
C ARG A 544 9.63 -9.00 20.60
N ASN A 545 8.70 -8.30 21.26
CA ASN A 545 8.83 -7.77 22.62
C ASN A 545 8.15 -8.64 23.69
N LEU A 546 7.71 -9.86 23.35
CA LEU A 546 7.16 -10.78 24.34
C LEU A 546 8.25 -11.26 25.33
N PRO A 547 7.93 -11.37 26.64
CA PRO A 547 8.81 -12.02 27.59
C PRO A 547 8.86 -13.52 27.36
N ILE A 548 9.89 -14.18 27.92
CA ILE A 548 10.10 -15.62 27.75
C ILE A 548 8.91 -16.44 28.27
N ILE A 549 8.29 -16.02 29.37
CA ILE A 549 7.15 -16.71 29.98
C ILE A 549 5.92 -16.73 29.05
N THR A 550 5.64 -15.64 28.34
CA THR A 550 4.54 -15.60 27.35
C THR A 550 4.89 -16.43 26.11
N LEU A 551 6.17 -16.50 25.73
CA LEU A 551 6.60 -17.42 24.67
C LEU A 551 6.38 -18.89 25.06
N ILE A 552 6.58 -19.25 26.34
CA ILE A 552 6.27 -20.60 26.85
C ILE A 552 4.77 -20.89 26.73
N LYS A 553 3.88 -19.93 27.05
CA LYS A 553 2.42 -20.08 26.81
C LYS A 553 2.12 -20.35 25.32
N ILE A 554 2.73 -19.60 24.40
CA ILE A 554 2.59 -19.83 22.95
C ILE A 554 3.05 -21.24 22.55
N ILE A 555 4.20 -21.69 23.06
CA ILE A 555 4.75 -23.02 22.79
C ILE A 555 3.79 -24.11 23.30
N HIS A 556 3.25 -23.94 24.52
CA HIS A 556 2.27 -24.86 25.11
C HIS A 556 1.03 -24.99 24.23
N ILE A 557 0.48 -23.87 23.74
CA ILE A 557 -0.66 -23.87 22.82
C ILE A 557 -0.30 -24.57 21.50
N ILE A 558 0.84 -24.24 20.89
CA ILE A 558 1.29 -24.88 19.64
C ILE A 558 1.44 -26.39 19.82
N ASN A 559 2.05 -26.85 20.92
CA ASN A 559 2.23 -28.26 21.18
C ASN A 559 0.88 -28.98 21.32
N ASN A 560 -0.10 -28.35 21.96
CA ASN A 560 -1.46 -28.92 22.06
C ASN A 560 -2.21 -28.89 20.72
N ILE A 561 -1.96 -27.91 19.85
CA ILE A 561 -2.47 -27.94 18.46
C ILE A 561 -1.95 -29.18 17.72
N PHE A 562 -0.65 -29.49 17.85
CA PHE A 562 -0.04 -30.67 17.20
C PHE A 562 -0.52 -31.99 17.83
N LYS A 563 -0.69 -32.02 19.17
CA LYS A 563 -1.19 -33.17 19.92
C LYS A 563 -2.63 -33.51 19.56
N HIS A 564 -3.52 -32.54 19.59
CA HIS A 564 -4.96 -32.72 19.32
C HIS A 564 -5.32 -32.62 17.83
N GLN A 565 -4.37 -32.22 16.98
CA GLN A 565 -4.57 -31.99 15.53
C GLN A 565 -5.72 -31.01 15.23
N TYR A 566 -6.02 -30.13 16.19
CA TYR A 566 -7.10 -29.16 16.16
C TYR A 566 -6.55 -27.74 16.17
N PHE A 567 -7.00 -26.93 15.21
CA PHE A 567 -6.69 -25.51 15.17
C PHE A 567 -7.73 -24.70 15.94
N PRO A 568 -7.34 -23.75 16.80
CA PRO A 568 -8.30 -22.93 17.51
C PRO A 568 -9.20 -22.13 16.56
N ASN A 569 -10.45 -21.90 16.93
CA ASN A 569 -11.44 -21.15 16.16
C ASN A 569 -10.95 -19.72 15.84
N SER A 570 -10.34 -19.04 16.80
CA SER A 570 -9.73 -17.71 16.59
C SER A 570 -8.56 -17.71 15.60
N CYS A 571 -7.91 -18.86 15.40
CA CYS A 571 -6.84 -19.03 14.40
C CYS A 571 -7.35 -19.23 12.96
N ARG A 572 -8.68 -19.41 12.78
CA ARG A 572 -9.33 -19.71 11.50
C ARG A 572 -10.01 -18.50 10.84
N VAL A 573 -9.94 -17.31 11.44
CA VAL A 573 -10.53 -16.09 10.87
C VAL A 573 -9.46 -15.29 10.14
N ALA A 574 -9.68 -14.93 8.87
CA ALA A 574 -8.72 -14.17 8.09
C ALA A 574 -9.31 -12.85 7.57
N ILE A 575 -8.58 -11.75 7.73
CA ILE A 575 -8.98 -10.47 7.11
C ILE A 575 -8.56 -10.49 5.64
N VAL A 576 -9.48 -10.19 4.72
CA VAL A 576 -9.15 -10.08 3.28
C VAL A 576 -8.82 -8.64 2.93
N VAL A 577 -7.65 -8.41 2.34
CA VAL A 577 -7.23 -7.10 1.86
C VAL A 577 -7.13 -7.13 0.33
N PRO A 578 -7.99 -6.39 -0.39
CA PRO A 578 -7.94 -6.34 -1.85
C PRO A 578 -6.76 -5.52 -2.34
N ILE A 579 -5.93 -6.10 -3.22
CA ILE A 579 -4.80 -5.41 -3.86
C ILE A 579 -4.98 -5.37 -5.38
N LEU A 580 -5.01 -4.16 -5.95
CA LEU A 580 -5.15 -3.96 -7.40
C LEU A 580 -4.00 -4.62 -8.18
N LYS A 581 -4.35 -5.41 -9.20
CA LYS A 581 -3.38 -5.99 -10.15
C LYS A 581 -2.72 -4.85 -10.95
N PRO A 582 -1.37 -4.86 -11.11
CA PRO A 582 -0.68 -3.82 -11.87
C PRO A 582 -1.25 -3.66 -13.29
N GLY A 583 -1.59 -2.43 -13.68
CA GLY A 583 -2.07 -2.10 -15.03
C GLY A 583 -3.50 -2.55 -15.35
N LYS A 584 -4.26 -3.08 -14.38
CA LYS A 584 -5.68 -3.42 -14.54
C LYS A 584 -6.58 -2.27 -14.13
N ASP A 585 -7.80 -2.29 -14.65
CA ASP A 585 -8.84 -1.28 -14.40
C ASP A 585 -9.22 -1.25 -12.90
N PRO A 586 -9.05 -0.13 -12.19
CA PRO A 586 -9.38 0.01 -10.78
C PRO A 586 -10.89 0.07 -10.50
N THR A 587 -11.76 0.21 -11.50
CA THR A 587 -13.21 0.24 -11.31
C THR A 587 -13.85 -1.15 -11.33
N ASN A 588 -13.13 -2.15 -11.87
CA ASN A 588 -13.62 -3.52 -11.95
C ASN A 588 -13.21 -4.34 -10.70
N PRO A 589 -14.16 -4.90 -9.93
CA PRO A 589 -13.86 -5.72 -8.74
C PRO A 589 -12.95 -6.93 -9.02
N THR A 590 -13.02 -7.52 -10.21
CA THR A 590 -12.19 -8.69 -10.60
C THR A 590 -10.70 -8.35 -10.82
N SER A 591 -10.38 -7.06 -10.91
CA SER A 591 -9.01 -6.55 -11.01
C SER A 591 -8.25 -6.62 -9.68
N TYR A 592 -8.92 -6.89 -8.57
CA TYR A 592 -8.31 -6.98 -7.24
C TYR A 592 -7.92 -8.42 -6.90
N ARG A 593 -6.76 -8.60 -6.24
CA ARG A 593 -6.33 -9.87 -5.63
C ARG A 593 -6.77 -9.89 -4.17
N PRO A 594 -7.43 -10.95 -3.69
CA PRO A 594 -7.68 -11.13 -2.25
C PRO A 594 -6.38 -11.52 -1.56
N ILE A 595 -5.82 -10.69 -0.69
CA ILE A 595 -4.70 -11.08 0.17
C ILE A 595 -5.22 -11.30 1.59
N SER A 596 -5.08 -12.51 2.10
CA SER A 596 -5.55 -12.84 3.45
C SER A 596 -4.47 -12.62 4.50
N LEU A 597 -4.85 -11.88 5.55
CA LEU A 597 -4.05 -11.66 6.74
C LEU A 597 -4.50 -12.64 7.82
N LEU A 598 -3.74 -13.73 7.95
CA LEU A 598 -3.98 -14.74 8.98
C LEU A 598 -3.65 -14.22 10.39
N PRO A 599 -4.29 -14.77 11.44
CA PRO A 599 -3.92 -14.56 12.83
C PRO A 599 -2.46 -14.94 13.08
N THR A 600 -1.87 -14.36 14.10
CA THR A 600 -0.46 -14.52 14.42
C THR A 600 -0.13 -15.94 14.83
N LEU A 601 -0.92 -16.51 15.74
CA LEU A 601 -0.74 -17.88 16.18
C LEU A 601 -0.85 -18.85 15.00
N SER A 602 -1.86 -18.67 14.14
CA SER A 602 -2.01 -19.40 12.87
C SER A 602 -0.75 -19.31 11.99
N LYS A 603 -0.20 -18.11 11.75
CA LYS A 603 1.04 -17.94 10.97
C LYS A 603 2.26 -18.64 11.57
N VAL A 604 2.37 -18.68 12.90
CA VAL A 604 3.48 -19.36 13.58
C VAL A 604 3.30 -20.87 13.45
N THR A 605 2.12 -21.40 13.77
CA THR A 605 1.82 -22.85 13.68
C THR A 605 1.97 -23.37 12.24
N GLU A 606 1.43 -22.68 11.24
CA GLU A 606 1.56 -23.07 9.83
C GLU A 606 3.02 -23.16 9.37
N ARG A 607 3.93 -22.36 9.94
CA ARG A 607 5.36 -22.42 9.59
C ARG A 607 5.97 -23.77 9.93
N PHE A 608 5.58 -24.36 11.05
CA PHE A 608 6.11 -25.63 11.56
C PHE A 608 5.46 -26.82 10.88
N ILE A 609 4.15 -26.77 10.61
CA ILE A 609 3.47 -27.77 9.77
C ILE A 609 4.09 -27.79 8.37
N LEU A 610 4.37 -26.63 7.79
CA LEU A 610 5.04 -26.54 6.48
C LEU A 610 6.45 -27.16 6.50
N THR A 611 7.18 -27.05 7.62
CA THR A 611 8.49 -27.69 7.75
C THR A 611 8.36 -29.21 7.67
N GLN A 612 7.48 -29.81 8.49
CA GLN A 612 7.25 -31.26 8.49
C GLN A 612 6.70 -31.76 7.15
N LEU A 613 5.81 -30.99 6.52
CA LEU A 613 5.28 -31.31 5.20
C LEU A 613 6.41 -31.35 4.16
N ASN A 614 7.27 -30.33 4.12
CA ASN A 614 8.38 -30.31 3.17
C ASN A 614 9.40 -31.44 3.41
N GLU A 615 9.66 -31.82 4.67
CA GLU A 615 10.49 -32.97 5.00
C GLU A 615 9.91 -34.27 4.43
N ASN A 616 8.60 -34.50 4.63
CA ASN A 616 7.91 -35.65 4.05
C ASN A 616 7.94 -35.65 2.51
N LEU A 617 7.74 -34.49 1.87
CA LEU A 617 7.78 -34.37 0.41
C LEU A 617 9.16 -34.66 -0.17
N ASN A 618 10.22 -34.18 0.50
CA ASN A 618 11.60 -34.37 0.05
C ASN A 618 12.08 -35.80 0.30
N ASN A 619 11.89 -36.34 1.50
CA ASN A 619 12.39 -37.67 1.87
C ASN A 619 11.76 -38.79 1.02
N ASN A 620 10.52 -38.59 0.58
CA ASN A 620 9.79 -39.57 -0.24
C ASN A 620 9.76 -39.21 -1.74
N ASN A 621 10.47 -38.16 -2.19
CA ASN A 621 10.49 -37.70 -3.58
C ASN A 621 9.10 -37.55 -4.23
N ILE A 622 8.12 -37.06 -3.47
CA ILE A 622 6.69 -37.03 -3.89
C ILE A 622 6.47 -36.07 -5.06
N LEU A 623 7.10 -34.89 -5.03
CA LEU A 623 6.84 -33.86 -6.03
C LEU A 623 7.61 -34.09 -7.33
N ILE A 624 6.90 -34.10 -8.47
CA ILE A 624 7.50 -34.28 -9.80
C ILE A 624 8.66 -33.32 -10.05
N PRO A 625 9.72 -33.75 -10.76
CA PRO A 625 10.94 -32.96 -10.89
C PRO A 625 10.72 -31.68 -11.72
N TYR A 626 9.71 -31.67 -12.60
CA TYR A 626 9.35 -30.55 -13.48
C TYR A 626 8.60 -29.39 -12.79
N GLN A 627 8.22 -29.55 -11.53
CA GLN A 627 7.62 -28.49 -10.71
C GLN A 627 8.71 -27.71 -9.97
N PHE A 628 8.95 -26.46 -10.38
CA PHE A 628 10.04 -25.62 -9.87
C PHE A 628 9.56 -24.59 -8.83
N SER A 629 8.24 -24.38 -8.71
CA SER A 629 7.72 -23.43 -7.73
C SER A 629 7.80 -23.97 -6.31
N PHE A 630 8.08 -23.05 -5.38
CA PHE A 630 8.06 -23.28 -3.93
C PHE A 630 8.98 -24.41 -3.42
N LYS A 631 9.85 -24.94 -4.27
CA LYS A 631 10.92 -25.87 -3.91
C LYS A 631 12.17 -25.12 -3.49
N SER A 632 12.86 -25.65 -2.49
CA SER A 632 14.16 -25.12 -2.07
C SER A 632 15.17 -25.18 -3.22
N LYS A 633 16.06 -24.20 -3.31
CA LYS A 633 17.14 -24.08 -4.33
C LYS A 633 16.68 -23.93 -5.80
N LEU A 634 15.40 -24.12 -6.12
CA LEU A 634 14.85 -23.91 -7.46
C LEU A 634 14.23 -22.51 -7.59
N SER A 635 14.39 -21.90 -8.76
CA SER A 635 13.93 -20.54 -9.03
C SER A 635 13.35 -20.40 -10.43
N THR A 636 12.64 -19.30 -10.68
CA THR A 636 12.16 -18.94 -12.02
C THR A 636 13.27 -18.94 -13.07
N THR A 637 14.50 -18.56 -12.70
CA THR A 637 15.66 -18.57 -13.60
C THR A 637 16.06 -19.98 -14.01
N HIS A 638 15.96 -20.97 -13.13
CA HIS A 638 16.25 -22.37 -13.47
C HIS A 638 15.22 -22.94 -14.45
N GLN A 639 13.93 -22.66 -14.21
CA GLN A 639 12.86 -23.11 -15.12
C GLN A 639 12.94 -22.41 -16.50
N LEU A 640 13.30 -21.12 -16.52
CA LEU A 640 13.60 -20.40 -17.75
C LEU A 640 14.80 -21.00 -18.48
N LEU A 641 15.87 -21.37 -17.78
CA LEU A 641 17.04 -22.00 -18.37
C LEU A 641 16.63 -23.29 -19.10
N ARG A 642 15.82 -24.16 -18.49
CA ARG A 642 15.32 -25.39 -19.12
C ARG A 642 14.59 -25.14 -20.43
N VAL A 643 13.67 -24.18 -20.42
CA VAL A 643 12.93 -23.79 -21.63
C VAL A 643 13.87 -23.28 -22.71
N VAL A 644 14.79 -22.37 -22.37
CA VAL A 644 15.72 -21.76 -23.32
C VAL A 644 16.69 -22.78 -23.89
N GLU A 645 17.30 -23.63 -23.05
CA GLU A 645 18.22 -24.69 -23.50
C GLU A 645 17.52 -25.71 -24.42
N TYR A 646 16.28 -26.08 -24.11
CA TYR A 646 15.48 -26.97 -24.96
C TYR A 646 15.24 -26.36 -26.35
N ILE A 647 14.95 -25.05 -26.42
CA ILE A 647 14.76 -24.34 -27.69
C ILE A 647 16.09 -24.18 -28.45
N THR A 648 17.16 -23.75 -27.76
CA THR A 648 18.44 -23.46 -28.42
C THR A 648 19.16 -24.73 -28.89
N SER A 649 19.07 -25.83 -28.15
CA SER A 649 19.52 -27.16 -28.64
C SER A 649 18.76 -27.59 -29.90
N GLY A 650 17.46 -27.27 -29.98
CA GLY A 650 16.68 -27.45 -31.20
C GLY A 650 17.22 -26.65 -32.38
N PHE A 651 17.61 -25.38 -32.16
CA PHE A 651 18.20 -24.54 -33.21
C PHE A 651 19.52 -25.07 -33.75
N GLU A 652 20.39 -25.62 -32.91
CA GLU A 652 21.66 -26.24 -33.33
C GLU A 652 21.42 -27.45 -34.23
N ASN A 653 20.42 -28.27 -33.88
CA ASN A 653 20.02 -29.44 -34.65
C ASN A 653 19.11 -29.14 -35.85
N ARG A 654 18.93 -27.85 -36.19
CA ARG A 654 18.05 -27.37 -37.27
C ARG A 654 16.57 -27.80 -37.09
N PHE A 655 16.15 -28.06 -35.86
CA PHE A 655 14.77 -28.32 -35.48
C PHE A 655 14.00 -27.00 -35.28
N SER A 656 12.67 -27.10 -35.29
CA SER A 656 11.79 -26.05 -34.77
C SER A 656 11.17 -26.54 -33.46
N THR A 657 10.83 -25.63 -32.57
CA THR A 657 10.20 -25.94 -31.28
C THR A 657 8.86 -25.21 -31.20
N GLY A 658 7.77 -25.95 -31.08
CA GLY A 658 6.47 -25.39 -30.72
C GLY A 658 6.34 -25.36 -29.20
N ALA A 659 5.80 -24.28 -28.65
CA ALA A 659 5.57 -24.14 -27.22
C ALA A 659 4.19 -23.52 -26.95
N VAL A 660 3.45 -24.13 -26.03
CA VAL A 660 2.16 -23.63 -25.53
C VAL A 660 2.34 -23.22 -24.08
N PHE A 661 1.99 -21.98 -23.75
CA PHE A 661 2.02 -21.39 -22.42
C PHE A 661 0.59 -21.21 -21.92
N LEU A 662 0.16 -22.05 -20.99
CA LEU A 662 -1.22 -22.13 -20.50
C LEU A 662 -1.50 -21.06 -19.43
N ASP A 663 -2.64 -20.37 -19.54
CA ASP A 663 -3.16 -19.48 -18.50
C ASP A 663 -4.24 -20.21 -17.68
N ILE A 664 -3.89 -20.62 -16.45
CA ILE A 664 -4.85 -21.27 -15.52
C ILE A 664 -5.72 -20.19 -14.86
N GLN A 665 -7.05 -20.35 -14.96
CA GLN A 665 -7.98 -19.37 -14.40
C GLN A 665 -8.01 -19.42 -12.88
N LYS A 666 -7.55 -18.33 -12.24
CA LYS A 666 -7.67 -18.12 -10.78
C LYS A 666 -7.16 -19.34 -9.98
N ALA A 667 -6.00 -19.88 -10.38
CA ALA A 667 -5.45 -21.14 -9.92
C ALA A 667 -5.55 -21.40 -8.40
N PHE A 668 -5.14 -20.44 -7.57
CA PHE A 668 -5.20 -20.57 -6.10
C PHE A 668 -6.61 -20.44 -5.52
N ASN A 669 -7.51 -19.69 -6.16
CA ASN A 669 -8.82 -19.39 -5.60
C ASN A 669 -9.84 -20.50 -5.86
N ARG A 670 -9.62 -21.35 -6.88
CA ARG A 670 -10.56 -22.38 -7.34
C ARG A 670 -10.09 -23.81 -7.12
N VAL A 671 -9.17 -24.02 -6.19
CA VAL A 671 -8.70 -25.37 -5.83
C VAL A 671 -9.85 -26.15 -5.22
N TRP A 672 -10.10 -27.37 -5.74
CA TRP A 672 -11.10 -28.28 -5.19
C TRP A 672 -10.59 -28.91 -3.90
N ILE A 673 -11.14 -28.47 -2.76
CA ILE A 673 -10.69 -28.84 -1.41
C ILE A 673 -10.72 -30.35 -1.19
N ASN A 674 -11.86 -31.01 -1.46
CA ASN A 674 -11.98 -32.46 -1.32
C ASN A 674 -10.98 -33.19 -2.24
N GLY A 675 -10.79 -32.70 -3.47
CA GLY A 675 -9.77 -33.25 -4.37
C GLY A 675 -8.33 -33.09 -3.86
N LEU A 676 -8.02 -31.98 -3.18
CA LEU A 676 -6.73 -31.78 -2.51
C LEU A 676 -6.58 -32.73 -1.32
N ILE A 677 -7.58 -32.84 -0.45
CA ILE A 677 -7.58 -33.75 0.70
C ILE A 677 -7.32 -35.19 0.24
N TYR A 678 -8.05 -35.64 -0.79
CA TYR A 678 -7.81 -36.95 -1.41
C TYR A 678 -6.34 -37.13 -1.78
N LYS A 679 -5.73 -36.16 -2.45
CA LYS A 679 -4.31 -36.24 -2.85
C LYS A 679 -3.35 -36.25 -1.67
N LEU A 680 -3.65 -35.54 -0.59
CA LEU A 680 -2.85 -35.60 0.63
C LEU A 680 -2.89 -37.02 1.21
N ILE A 681 -4.09 -37.58 1.34
CA ILE A 681 -4.30 -38.96 1.84
C ILE A 681 -3.59 -39.98 0.95
N SER A 682 -3.68 -39.84 -0.38
CA SER A 682 -3.12 -40.81 -1.33
C SER A 682 -1.60 -40.72 -1.49
N HIS A 683 -0.99 -39.54 -1.30
CA HIS A 683 0.43 -39.33 -1.63
C HIS A 683 1.33 -39.08 -0.42
N ILE A 684 0.81 -38.65 0.71
CA ILE A 684 1.60 -38.36 1.91
C ILE A 684 1.48 -39.55 2.87
N PRO A 685 2.59 -40.25 3.18
CA PRO A 685 2.58 -41.46 4.00
C PRO A 685 2.38 -41.20 5.51
N SER A 686 1.92 -40.01 5.91
CA SER A 686 1.71 -39.62 7.31
C SER A 686 0.22 -39.34 7.57
N PRO A 687 -0.54 -40.33 8.08
CA PRO A 687 -1.96 -40.16 8.39
C PRO A 687 -2.25 -39.01 9.37
N SER A 688 -1.39 -38.80 10.38
CA SER A 688 -1.52 -37.69 11.34
C SER A 688 -1.35 -36.32 10.71
N LEU A 689 -0.40 -36.18 9.77
CA LEU A 689 -0.22 -34.95 9.03
C LEU A 689 -1.40 -34.70 8.09
N ASN A 690 -1.92 -35.76 7.46
CA ASN A 690 -3.11 -35.69 6.62
C ASN A 690 -4.33 -35.25 7.43
N SER A 691 -4.53 -35.79 8.63
CA SER A 691 -5.58 -35.39 9.55
C SER A 691 -5.44 -33.93 9.99
N SER A 692 -4.23 -33.50 10.36
CA SER A 692 -3.98 -32.09 10.70
C SER A 692 -4.20 -31.13 9.52
N LEU A 693 -3.87 -31.55 8.30
CA LEU A 693 -4.13 -30.78 7.08
C LEU A 693 -5.61 -30.82 6.67
N HIS A 694 -6.31 -31.92 6.96
CA HIS A 694 -7.73 -32.09 6.77
C HIS A 694 -8.50 -31.11 7.66
N SER A 695 -8.24 -31.12 8.97
CA SER A 695 -8.87 -30.19 9.94
C SER A 695 -8.59 -28.73 9.59
N LEU A 696 -7.43 -28.43 9.02
CA LEU A 696 -7.06 -27.12 8.50
C LEU A 696 -7.80 -26.68 7.23
N GLN A 697 -8.44 -27.59 6.51
CA GLN A 697 -9.06 -27.36 5.20
C GLN A 697 -10.58 -27.55 5.21
N THR A 698 -11.11 -28.40 6.08
CA THR A 698 -12.56 -28.68 6.18
C THR A 698 -13.33 -27.61 6.95
N ASP A 699 -12.66 -26.89 7.86
CA ASP A 699 -13.31 -25.89 8.69
C ASP A 699 -13.17 -24.49 8.07
N ASN A 700 -14.29 -24.00 7.53
CA ASN A 700 -14.42 -22.75 6.77
C ASN A 700 -13.64 -21.58 7.38
N LEU A 701 -12.70 -21.01 6.63
CA LEU A 701 -12.08 -19.74 6.98
C LEU A 701 -13.14 -18.64 6.90
N LYS A 702 -13.43 -17.99 8.03
CA LYS A 702 -14.28 -16.79 8.03
C LYS A 702 -13.47 -15.64 7.46
N TYR A 703 -14.02 -14.99 6.45
CA TYR A 703 -13.40 -13.84 5.82
C TYR A 703 -14.10 -12.58 6.32
N GLU A 704 -13.30 -11.64 6.83
CA GLU A 704 -13.81 -10.32 7.21
C GLU A 704 -13.38 -9.29 6.17
N LEU A 705 -14.38 -8.60 5.62
CA LEU A 705 -14.20 -7.48 4.72
C LEU A 705 -14.97 -6.29 5.30
N ALA A 706 -14.26 -5.45 6.06
CA ALA A 706 -14.85 -4.35 6.82
C ALA A 706 -15.91 -4.80 7.84
N THR A 707 -17.20 -4.45 7.63
CA THR A 707 -18.32 -4.71 8.57
C THR A 707 -19.07 -6.01 8.28
N HIS A 708 -18.74 -6.71 7.20
CA HIS A 708 -19.37 -7.98 6.84
C HIS A 708 -18.37 -9.13 6.98
N SER A 709 -18.88 -10.21 7.58
CA SER A 709 -18.19 -11.50 7.73
C SER A 709 -18.88 -12.54 6.84
N PRO A 710 -18.78 -12.45 5.51
CA PRO A 710 -19.35 -13.48 4.67
C PRO A 710 -18.63 -14.81 4.92
N ASN A 711 -19.41 -15.85 5.19
CA ASN A 711 -18.89 -17.21 5.28
C ASN A 711 -18.83 -17.80 3.87
N PHE A 712 -17.63 -17.87 3.29
CA PHE A 712 -17.41 -18.60 2.04
C PHE A 712 -16.41 -19.74 2.28
N SER A 713 -16.75 -20.94 1.82
CA SER A 713 -15.86 -22.10 1.86
C SER A 713 -14.85 -21.98 0.73
N THR A 714 -13.56 -21.82 1.06
CA THR A 714 -12.49 -21.72 0.06
C THR A 714 -11.26 -22.47 0.54
N TYR A 715 -10.50 -22.98 -0.42
CA TYR A 715 -9.12 -23.41 -0.20
C TYR A 715 -8.29 -22.28 0.45
N LYS A 716 -7.29 -22.64 1.26
CA LYS A 716 -6.47 -21.69 2.04
C LYS A 716 -6.05 -20.47 1.20
N PRO A 717 -6.32 -19.25 1.68
CA PRO A 717 -6.28 -18.06 0.86
C PRO A 717 -4.87 -17.63 0.49
N GLN A 718 -4.78 -16.82 -0.56
CA GLN A 718 -3.56 -16.17 -0.99
C GLN A 718 -2.98 -15.31 0.15
N GLY A 719 -1.89 -15.77 0.77
CA GLY A 719 -1.27 -15.13 1.92
C GLY A 719 -0.93 -16.10 3.06
N ALA A 720 -1.56 -17.28 3.09
CA ALA A 720 -1.19 -18.35 4.00
C ALA A 720 0.16 -18.98 3.63
N LYS A 721 0.86 -19.55 4.62
CA LYS A 721 2.19 -20.14 4.41
C LYS A 721 2.11 -21.50 3.71
N LEU A 722 1.05 -22.26 3.99
CA LEU A 722 0.86 -23.61 3.46
C LEU A 722 0.33 -23.61 2.01
N SER A 723 -0.43 -22.59 1.58
CA SER A 723 -1.08 -22.60 0.26
C SER A 723 -0.12 -22.91 -0.90
N PRO A 724 1.06 -22.27 -1.02
CA PRO A 724 1.95 -22.57 -2.15
C PRO A 724 2.37 -24.05 -2.26
N CYS A 725 2.63 -24.69 -1.12
CA CYS A 725 3.02 -26.10 -1.06
C CYS A 725 1.81 -27.01 -1.37
N LEU A 726 0.65 -26.73 -0.78
CA LEU A 726 -0.59 -27.46 -1.04
C LEU A 726 -1.02 -27.40 -2.52
N TYR A 727 -0.86 -26.25 -3.17
CA TYR A 727 -1.14 -26.14 -4.61
C TYR A 727 -0.18 -26.99 -5.45
N SER A 728 1.10 -27.06 -5.07
CA SER A 728 2.09 -27.91 -5.75
C SER A 728 1.72 -29.39 -5.66
N ILE A 729 1.19 -29.84 -4.51
CA ILE A 729 0.67 -31.20 -4.34
C ILE A 729 -0.59 -31.41 -5.20
N PHE A 730 -1.49 -30.43 -5.24
CA PHE A 730 -2.73 -30.52 -6.01
C PHE A 730 -2.51 -30.71 -7.53
N ILE A 731 -1.44 -30.14 -8.08
CA ILE A 731 -1.10 -30.24 -9.52
C ILE A 731 -0.08 -31.35 -9.83
N ASN A 732 0.38 -32.09 -8.82
CA ASN A 732 1.55 -32.96 -8.94
C ASN A 732 1.39 -34.12 -9.95
N ASP A 733 0.18 -34.63 -10.08
CA ASP A 733 -0.26 -35.69 -11.01
C ASP A 733 -0.60 -35.18 -12.42
N ILE A 734 -0.01 -34.06 -12.84
CA ILE A 734 -0.18 -33.51 -14.17
C ILE A 734 0.44 -34.46 -15.24
N PRO A 735 -0.28 -34.77 -16.34
CA PRO A 735 0.17 -35.68 -17.38
C PRO A 735 1.53 -35.30 -17.98
N GLN A 736 2.38 -36.31 -18.17
CA GLN A 736 3.68 -36.20 -18.82
C GLN A 736 3.68 -37.07 -20.09
N LYS A 737 4.32 -36.62 -21.17
CA LYS A 737 4.53 -37.42 -22.39
C LYS A 737 6.01 -37.40 -22.76
N GLN A 738 6.50 -38.50 -23.34
CA GLN A 738 7.90 -38.62 -23.76
C GLN A 738 8.27 -37.63 -24.89
N ASN A 739 7.32 -37.30 -25.76
CA ASN A 739 7.56 -36.46 -26.94
C ASN A 739 7.41 -34.96 -26.65
N THR A 740 7.13 -34.58 -25.40
CA THR A 740 6.97 -33.19 -24.97
C THR A 740 7.76 -32.93 -23.69
N THR A 741 8.11 -31.67 -23.47
CA THR A 741 8.76 -31.23 -22.23
C THR A 741 7.79 -30.40 -21.43
N LEU A 742 7.56 -30.81 -20.18
CA LEU A 742 6.71 -30.11 -19.23
C LEU A 742 7.52 -29.13 -18.37
N CYS A 743 6.98 -27.94 -18.20
CA CYS A 743 7.58 -26.83 -17.46
C CYS A 743 6.53 -26.21 -16.54
N ILE A 744 6.74 -26.23 -15.23
CA ILE A 744 5.73 -25.73 -14.28
C ILE A 744 6.38 -24.83 -13.25
N TYR A 745 5.80 -23.66 -13.07
CA TYR A 745 6.10 -22.76 -11.97
C TYR A 745 4.81 -22.17 -11.43
N ALA A 746 4.28 -22.76 -10.36
CA ALA A 746 2.99 -22.43 -9.78
C ALA A 746 1.89 -22.58 -10.83
N ASP A 747 1.15 -21.51 -11.14
CA ASP A 747 0.11 -21.48 -12.16
C ASP A 747 0.65 -21.37 -13.59
N ASP A 748 1.87 -20.87 -13.79
CA ASP A 748 2.52 -20.80 -15.10
C ASP A 748 2.92 -22.21 -15.56
N THR A 749 2.20 -22.76 -16.53
CA THR A 749 2.48 -24.09 -17.11
C THR A 749 2.79 -23.96 -18.59
N ALA A 750 3.86 -24.61 -19.05
CA ALA A 750 4.22 -24.66 -20.45
C ALA A 750 4.55 -26.09 -20.91
N ILE A 751 4.16 -26.40 -22.15
CA ILE A 751 4.54 -27.64 -22.84
C ILE A 751 5.27 -27.32 -24.13
N LEU A 752 6.35 -28.05 -24.41
CA LEU A 752 7.20 -27.82 -25.56
C LEU A 752 7.41 -29.12 -26.34
N ALA A 753 7.51 -29.03 -27.67
CA ALA A 753 7.89 -30.14 -28.53
C ALA A 753 8.83 -29.65 -29.63
N LYS A 754 9.92 -30.38 -29.89
CA LYS A 754 10.91 -30.03 -30.93
C LYS A 754 11.02 -31.14 -31.99
N ASN A 755 11.01 -30.77 -33.27
CA ASN A 755 11.22 -31.69 -34.39
C ASN A 755 11.61 -30.93 -35.67
N LYS A 756 12.09 -31.64 -36.71
CA LYS A 756 12.22 -31.08 -38.08
C LYS A 756 10.86 -30.88 -38.76
N ASN A 757 9.91 -31.77 -38.49
CA ASN A 757 8.57 -31.78 -39.07
C ASN A 757 7.56 -31.05 -38.17
N LEU A 758 6.90 -30.01 -38.70
CA LEU A 758 5.93 -29.21 -37.95
C LEU A 758 4.64 -29.98 -37.64
N LYS A 759 4.24 -30.93 -38.48
CA LYS A 759 3.07 -31.80 -38.23
C LYS A 759 3.27 -32.66 -37.00
N TYR A 760 4.49 -33.17 -36.80
CA TYR A 760 4.84 -33.92 -35.61
C TYR A 760 4.75 -33.06 -34.35
N ILE A 761 5.28 -31.83 -34.39
CA ILE A 761 5.19 -30.89 -33.27
C ILE A 761 3.73 -30.63 -32.90
N ALA A 762 2.89 -30.30 -33.89
CA ALA A 762 1.47 -30.05 -33.64
C ALA A 762 0.74 -31.30 -33.12
N SER A 763 1.02 -32.47 -33.68
CA SER A 763 0.47 -33.74 -33.19
C SER A 763 0.87 -34.02 -31.73
N ALA A 764 2.15 -33.85 -31.39
CA ALA A 764 2.64 -34.05 -30.02
C ALA A 764 2.00 -33.06 -29.04
N LEU A 765 1.91 -31.78 -29.40
CA LEU A 765 1.28 -30.76 -28.58
C LEU A 765 -0.22 -31.00 -28.41
N ASN A 766 -0.97 -31.21 -29.49
CA ASN A 766 -2.42 -31.50 -29.43
C ASN A 766 -2.71 -32.77 -28.61
N SER A 767 -1.88 -33.82 -28.79
CA SER A 767 -2.00 -35.04 -28.01
C SER A 767 -1.78 -34.78 -26.51
N HIS A 768 -0.80 -33.96 -26.14
CA HIS A 768 -0.56 -33.60 -24.73
C HIS A 768 -1.64 -32.68 -24.18
N LEU A 769 -2.10 -31.69 -24.94
CA LEU A 769 -3.20 -30.80 -24.55
C LEU A 769 -4.49 -31.58 -24.27
N LYS A 770 -4.81 -32.60 -25.06
CA LYS A 770 -5.98 -33.46 -24.82
C LYS A 770 -5.92 -34.18 -23.46
N ASP A 771 -4.75 -34.70 -23.08
CA ASP A 771 -4.57 -35.35 -21.78
C ASP A 771 -4.66 -34.31 -20.65
N LEU A 772 -4.10 -33.12 -20.84
CA LEU A 772 -4.21 -32.00 -19.89
C LEU A 772 -5.66 -31.55 -19.73
N GLU A 773 -6.45 -31.45 -20.81
CA GLU A 773 -7.87 -31.13 -20.76
C GLU A 773 -8.66 -32.16 -19.95
N SER A 774 -8.45 -33.46 -20.22
CA SER A 774 -9.08 -34.53 -19.44
C SER A 774 -8.72 -34.41 -17.96
N ARG A 775 -7.44 -34.16 -17.66
CA ARG A 775 -6.96 -33.95 -16.29
C ARG A 775 -7.55 -32.69 -15.65
N PHE A 776 -7.74 -31.62 -16.40
CA PHE A 776 -8.30 -30.37 -15.89
C PHE A 776 -9.79 -30.51 -15.59
N ILE A 777 -10.54 -31.25 -16.41
CA ILE A 777 -11.94 -31.59 -16.14
C ILE A 777 -12.06 -32.41 -14.85
N LYS A 778 -11.31 -33.51 -14.72
CA LYS A 778 -11.34 -34.42 -13.55
C LYS A 778 -11.14 -33.70 -12.21
N TRP A 779 -10.31 -32.66 -12.19
CA TRP A 779 -9.96 -31.94 -10.97
C TRP A 779 -10.49 -30.50 -10.94
N LYS A 780 -11.48 -30.19 -11.78
CA LYS A 780 -12.20 -28.92 -11.78
C LYS A 780 -11.32 -27.68 -12.03
N ILE A 781 -10.23 -27.83 -12.78
CA ILE A 781 -9.30 -26.75 -13.16
C ILE A 781 -9.77 -26.14 -14.48
N ALA A 782 -10.02 -24.84 -14.52
CA ALA A 782 -10.33 -24.13 -15.76
C ALA A 782 -9.07 -23.46 -16.35
N VAL A 783 -8.92 -23.55 -17.65
CA VAL A 783 -7.89 -22.84 -18.44
C VAL A 783 -8.54 -21.71 -19.25
N ASN A 784 -7.74 -20.73 -19.68
CA ASN A 784 -8.22 -19.63 -20.51
C ASN A 784 -7.62 -19.70 -21.93
N PRO A 785 -8.32 -20.28 -22.92
CA PRO A 785 -7.81 -20.38 -24.29
C PRO A 785 -7.43 -19.04 -24.90
N SER A 786 -8.15 -17.95 -24.59
CA SER A 786 -7.89 -16.62 -25.15
C SER A 786 -6.60 -15.96 -24.62
N LYS A 787 -6.09 -16.43 -23.49
CA LYS A 787 -4.84 -15.94 -22.88
C LYS A 787 -3.68 -16.92 -22.98
N THR A 788 -3.96 -18.16 -23.35
CA THR A 788 -2.92 -19.15 -23.66
C THR A 788 -2.14 -18.66 -24.87
N GLU A 789 -0.81 -18.62 -24.76
CA GLU A 789 0.08 -18.15 -25.81
C GLU A 789 0.74 -19.34 -26.52
N LEU A 790 0.76 -19.32 -27.86
CA LEU A 790 1.40 -20.32 -28.69
C LEU A 790 2.52 -19.68 -29.51
N VAL A 791 3.74 -20.19 -29.41
CA VAL A 791 4.91 -19.64 -30.12
C VAL A 791 5.68 -20.74 -30.84
N LEU A 792 6.05 -20.46 -32.09
CA LEU A 792 6.94 -21.32 -32.89
C LEU A 792 8.35 -20.74 -32.86
N PHE A 793 9.24 -21.39 -32.12
CA PHE A 793 10.65 -21.03 -32.11
C PHE A 793 11.36 -21.70 -33.29
N SER A 794 11.86 -20.91 -34.25
CA SER A 794 12.58 -21.44 -35.41
C SER A 794 13.49 -20.41 -36.09
N LYS A 795 14.62 -20.88 -36.65
CA LYS A 795 15.49 -20.08 -37.53
C LYS A 795 15.06 -20.10 -39.00
N ARG A 796 14.08 -20.93 -39.38
CA ARG A 796 13.58 -21.06 -40.76
C ARG A 796 12.71 -19.86 -41.14
N ARG A 797 12.78 -19.40 -42.39
CA ARG A 797 12.11 -18.16 -42.87
C ARG A 797 10.65 -18.34 -43.30
N LYS A 798 10.27 -19.52 -43.80
CA LYS A 798 8.90 -19.87 -44.23
C LYS A 798 8.49 -21.19 -43.56
N LEU A 799 7.39 -21.16 -42.82
CA LEU A 799 6.88 -22.33 -42.10
C LEU A 799 5.35 -22.34 -42.23
N ASN A 800 4.81 -23.43 -42.80
CA ASN A 800 3.38 -23.69 -42.76
C ASN A 800 3.02 -24.06 -41.33
N ARG A 801 2.26 -23.19 -40.68
CA ARG A 801 1.90 -23.36 -39.29
C ARG A 801 0.69 -24.29 -39.21
N GLU A 802 0.85 -25.36 -38.47
CA GLU A 802 -0.22 -26.31 -38.19
C GLU A 802 -1.14 -25.78 -37.09
N LYS A 803 -2.38 -26.28 -37.05
CA LYS A 803 -3.38 -25.86 -36.06
C LYS A 803 -3.19 -26.58 -34.73
N ILE A 804 -3.30 -25.82 -33.64
CA ILE A 804 -3.25 -26.34 -32.28
C ILE A 804 -4.53 -25.92 -31.57
N PHE A 805 -5.16 -26.86 -30.90
CA PHE A 805 -6.47 -26.68 -30.28
C PHE A 805 -6.38 -26.83 -28.77
N LEU A 806 -7.13 -25.98 -28.05
CA LEU A 806 -7.39 -26.10 -26.63
C LEU A 806 -8.89 -25.86 -26.40
N GLN A 807 -9.58 -26.81 -25.78
CA GLN A 807 -11.03 -26.78 -25.55
C GLN A 807 -11.80 -26.51 -26.85
N ASN A 808 -11.45 -27.24 -27.92
CA ASN A 808 -11.99 -27.06 -29.29
C ASN A 808 -11.79 -25.66 -29.90
N THR A 809 -10.98 -24.80 -29.28
CA THR A 809 -10.66 -23.46 -29.78
C THR A 809 -9.26 -23.45 -30.38
N GLU A 810 -9.10 -22.93 -31.59
CA GLU A 810 -7.78 -22.78 -32.23
C GLU A 810 -6.97 -21.69 -31.51
N ILE A 811 -5.76 -22.02 -31.06
CA ILE A 811 -4.84 -21.05 -30.46
C ILE A 811 -4.00 -20.40 -31.56
N LEU A 812 -4.00 -19.07 -31.61
CA LEU A 812 -3.25 -18.32 -32.62
C LEU A 812 -1.76 -18.24 -32.30
N TRP A 813 -0.93 -18.34 -33.35
CA TRP A 813 0.51 -18.24 -33.26
C TRP A 813 0.99 -16.80 -33.03
N SER A 814 1.70 -16.56 -31.93
CA SER A 814 2.38 -15.31 -31.62
C SER A 814 3.85 -15.31 -32.09
N GLN A 815 4.44 -14.12 -32.21
CA GLN A 815 5.89 -13.92 -32.47
C GLN A 815 6.72 -13.88 -31.19
N GLU A 816 6.10 -13.63 -30.05
CA GLU A 816 6.75 -13.57 -28.76
C GLU A 816 5.76 -13.94 -27.64
N THR A 817 6.29 -14.34 -26.50
CA THR A 817 5.52 -14.67 -25.30
C THR A 817 6.24 -14.14 -24.07
N LYS A 818 5.48 -13.76 -23.05
CA LYS A 818 6.05 -13.38 -21.76
C LYS A 818 5.91 -14.53 -20.78
N TYR A 819 7.02 -15.18 -20.46
CA TYR A 819 7.09 -16.30 -19.51
C TYR A 819 8.04 -15.96 -18.35
N LEU A 820 7.55 -16.09 -17.10
CA LEU A 820 8.33 -15.82 -15.88
C LEU A 820 9.07 -14.46 -15.91
N ASP A 821 8.35 -13.41 -16.31
CA ASP A 821 8.84 -12.03 -16.45
C ASP A 821 9.94 -11.79 -17.52
N VAL A 822 10.24 -12.80 -18.35
CA VAL A 822 11.15 -12.71 -19.51
C VAL A 822 10.35 -12.82 -20.81
N ILE A 823 10.73 -12.04 -21.83
CA ILE A 823 10.06 -12.08 -23.15
C ILE A 823 10.88 -12.99 -24.05
N LEU A 824 10.25 -14.07 -24.53
CA LEU A 824 10.85 -15.04 -25.45
C LEU A 824 10.35 -14.72 -26.86
N ASP A 825 11.20 -14.14 -27.71
CA ASP A 825 10.88 -13.96 -29.13
C ASP A 825 11.13 -15.26 -29.93
N ALA A 826 10.40 -15.46 -31.03
CA ALA A 826 10.46 -16.67 -31.85
C ALA A 826 11.87 -17.07 -32.35
N LYS A 827 12.85 -16.16 -32.30
CA LYS A 827 14.24 -16.44 -32.71
C LYS A 827 15.23 -16.42 -31.53
N LEU A 828 14.75 -16.15 -30.31
CA LEU A 828 15.55 -15.87 -29.11
C LEU A 828 16.71 -14.90 -29.40
N ASN A 829 16.42 -13.83 -30.13
CA ASN A 829 17.38 -12.75 -30.37
C ASN A 829 17.41 -11.74 -29.22
N TRP A 830 16.44 -11.81 -28.31
CA TRP A 830 16.30 -11.04 -27.08
C TRP A 830 16.00 -9.55 -27.28
N ARG A 831 15.75 -9.09 -28.50
CA ARG A 831 15.51 -7.66 -28.79
C ARG A 831 14.33 -7.10 -28.01
N SER A 832 13.19 -7.79 -28.03
CA SER A 832 11.97 -7.38 -27.32
C SER A 832 12.21 -7.32 -25.81
N HIS A 833 12.86 -8.35 -25.26
CA HIS A 833 13.20 -8.39 -23.83
C HIS A 833 14.12 -7.25 -23.42
N ILE A 834 15.22 -7.03 -24.14
CA ILE A 834 16.19 -5.97 -23.83
C ILE A 834 15.53 -4.59 -23.91
N ASN A 835 14.68 -4.34 -24.90
CA ASN A 835 13.94 -3.08 -25.00
C ASN A 835 12.97 -2.88 -23.82
N TYR A 836 12.23 -3.93 -23.45
CA TYR A 836 11.35 -3.92 -22.29
C TYR A 836 12.11 -3.60 -21.00
N VAL A 837 13.24 -4.27 -20.75
CA VAL A 837 14.06 -4.05 -19.55
C VAL A 837 14.68 -2.65 -19.53
N ARG A 838 15.16 -2.15 -20.67
CA ARG A 838 15.67 -0.77 -20.81
C ARG A 838 14.61 0.27 -20.48
N GLN A 839 13.38 0.09 -20.99
CA GLN A 839 12.28 0.99 -20.69
C GLN A 839 11.92 0.95 -19.20
N LYS A 840 11.79 -0.26 -18.63
CA LYS A 840 11.56 -0.47 -17.19
C LYS A 840 12.63 0.19 -16.32
N PHE A 841 13.90 0.09 -16.72
CA PHE A 841 15.02 0.75 -16.06
C PHE A 841 14.89 2.28 -16.12
N ARG A 842 14.64 2.84 -17.31
CA ARG A 842 14.47 4.29 -17.51
C ARG A 842 13.30 4.84 -16.71
N ASP A 843 12.18 4.13 -16.67
CA ASP A 843 11.02 4.55 -15.88
C ASP A 843 11.30 4.54 -14.38
N ASN A 844 12.05 3.55 -13.89
CA ASN A 844 12.53 3.55 -12.50
C ASN A 844 13.54 4.67 -12.23
N CYS A 845 14.46 4.95 -13.16
CA CYS A 845 15.39 6.08 -13.04
C CYS A 845 14.64 7.41 -12.97
N ARG A 846 13.64 7.64 -13.83
CA ARG A 846 12.81 8.85 -13.80
C ARG A 846 12.10 9.03 -12.46
N LYS A 847 11.50 7.95 -11.93
CA LYS A 847 10.84 7.96 -10.61
C LYS A 847 11.82 8.25 -9.47
N LEU A 848 13.06 7.77 -9.57
CA LEU A 848 14.10 7.93 -8.55
C LEU A 848 15.04 9.11 -8.83
N PHE A 849 14.77 9.91 -9.86
CA PHE A 849 15.60 11.02 -10.29
C PHE A 849 15.97 11.98 -9.14
N PRO A 850 15.05 12.36 -8.22
CA PRO A 850 15.38 13.22 -7.09
C PRO A 850 16.45 12.65 -6.14
N LEU A 851 16.66 11.34 -6.12
CA LEU A 851 17.66 10.69 -5.28
C LEU A 851 19.01 10.54 -5.99
N ILE A 852 19.00 10.38 -7.31
CA ILE A 852 20.17 9.95 -8.11
C ILE A 852 20.87 11.12 -8.82
N VAL A 853 20.14 12.21 -9.09
CA VAL A 853 20.63 13.33 -9.92
C VAL A 853 21.94 13.96 -9.40
N ARG A 854 22.70 14.55 -10.34
CA ARG A 854 23.96 15.26 -10.11
C ARG A 854 23.90 16.27 -8.96
N ASN A 855 22.81 17.02 -8.84
CA ASN A 855 22.67 18.06 -7.82
C ASN A 855 21.91 17.59 -6.57
N SER A 856 21.65 16.28 -6.42
CA SER A 856 21.12 15.80 -5.14
C SER A 856 22.25 15.83 -4.11
N ASP A 857 21.96 16.44 -2.95
CA ASP A 857 22.89 16.60 -1.83
C ASP A 857 23.07 15.31 -1.00
N LYS A 858 22.81 14.15 -1.62
CA LYS A 858 23.07 12.85 -1.00
C LYS A 858 24.56 12.52 -1.03
N ASN A 859 24.99 11.83 0.02
CA ASN A 859 26.25 11.08 0.00
C ASN A 859 26.27 10.11 -1.20
N LEU A 860 27.43 10.02 -1.84
CA LEU A 860 27.72 9.16 -2.99
C LEU A 860 27.33 7.70 -2.73
N GLU A 861 27.62 7.21 -1.53
CA GLU A 861 27.32 5.84 -1.10
C GLU A 861 25.83 5.50 -1.21
N ASN A 862 24.94 6.38 -0.73
CA ASN A 862 23.50 6.21 -0.85
C ASN A 862 23.03 6.14 -2.31
N LYS A 863 23.64 6.93 -3.20
CA LYS A 863 23.30 6.94 -4.62
C LYS A 863 23.73 5.62 -5.27
N VAL A 864 24.93 5.15 -4.95
CA VAL A 864 25.46 3.85 -5.38
C VAL A 864 24.56 2.72 -4.89
N LEU A 865 24.15 2.73 -3.61
CA LEU A 865 23.24 1.72 -3.04
C LEU A 865 21.90 1.65 -3.78
N ILE A 866 21.30 2.80 -4.10
CA ILE A 866 20.05 2.85 -4.90
C ILE A 866 20.28 2.23 -6.27
N TYR A 867 21.41 2.53 -6.92
CA TYR A 867 21.74 1.92 -8.20
C TYR A 867 21.91 0.41 -8.06
N THR A 868 22.76 -0.07 -7.15
CA THR A 868 23.15 -1.49 -7.05
C THR A 868 22.02 -2.41 -6.65
N ALA A 869 21.03 -1.93 -5.91
CA ALA A 869 19.98 -2.75 -5.33
C ALA A 869 18.55 -2.49 -5.85
N ILE A 870 18.32 -1.39 -6.58
CA ILE A 870 17.02 -1.12 -7.22
C ILE A 870 17.13 -1.12 -8.74
N LEU A 871 18.12 -0.42 -9.28
CA LEU A 871 18.22 -0.22 -10.73
C LEU A 871 18.95 -1.37 -11.42
N ARG A 872 20.12 -1.78 -10.91
CA ARG A 872 20.90 -2.89 -11.45
C ARG A 872 20.10 -4.22 -11.52
N PRO A 873 19.30 -4.59 -10.50
CA PRO A 873 18.47 -5.80 -10.57
C PRO A 873 17.47 -5.86 -11.73
N VAL A 874 17.07 -4.70 -12.26
CA VAL A 874 16.23 -4.66 -13.47
C VAL A 874 16.95 -5.30 -14.65
N PHE A 875 18.26 -5.07 -14.79
CA PHE A 875 19.09 -5.66 -15.85
C PHE A 875 19.63 -7.05 -15.54
N THR A 876 19.70 -7.46 -14.27
CA THR A 876 20.36 -8.73 -13.91
C THR A 876 19.38 -9.87 -13.66
N TYR A 877 18.08 -9.56 -13.51
CA TYR A 877 17.05 -10.58 -13.36
C TYR A 877 17.07 -11.59 -14.53
N ALA A 878 17.13 -12.88 -14.18
CA ALA A 878 17.23 -14.00 -15.11
C ALA A 878 18.37 -13.90 -16.14
N SER A 879 19.38 -13.04 -15.93
CA SER A 879 20.45 -12.83 -16.91
C SER A 879 21.22 -14.08 -17.34
N PRO A 880 21.42 -15.13 -16.51
CA PRO A 880 22.05 -16.37 -16.99
C PRO A 880 21.32 -17.04 -18.16
N THR A 881 20.03 -16.74 -18.38
CA THR A 881 19.23 -17.36 -19.45
C THR A 881 19.21 -16.57 -20.75
N TRP A 882 19.48 -15.26 -20.75
CA TRP A 882 19.38 -14.42 -21.95
C TRP A 882 20.67 -13.64 -22.26
N ALA A 883 21.65 -13.62 -21.34
CA ALA A 883 22.89 -12.84 -21.48
C ALA A 883 23.83 -13.33 -22.60
N TYR A 884 23.57 -14.46 -23.24
CA TYR A 884 24.27 -14.87 -24.47
C TYR A 884 23.81 -14.07 -25.71
N ALA A 885 22.96 -13.06 -25.54
CA ALA A 885 22.51 -12.16 -26.59
C ALA A 885 23.66 -11.41 -27.30
N CYS A 886 23.36 -10.81 -28.45
CA CYS A 886 24.36 -10.12 -29.28
C CYS A 886 25.08 -8.99 -28.51
N LYS A 887 26.40 -8.86 -28.75
CA LYS A 887 27.26 -7.85 -28.09
C LYS A 887 26.75 -6.40 -28.23
N SER A 888 26.06 -6.06 -29.32
CA SER A 888 25.46 -4.73 -29.54
C SER A 888 24.40 -4.38 -28.48
N TYR A 889 23.65 -5.36 -27.97
CA TYR A 889 22.63 -5.12 -26.94
C TYR A 889 23.25 -4.79 -25.59
N PHE A 890 24.39 -5.39 -25.25
CA PHE A 890 25.15 -5.03 -24.05
C PHE A 890 25.61 -3.58 -24.09
N LYS A 891 26.07 -3.07 -25.25
CA LYS A 891 26.42 -1.64 -25.39
C LYS A 891 25.27 -0.72 -24.99
N HIS A 892 24.03 -1.09 -25.30
CA HIS A 892 22.85 -0.31 -24.91
C HIS A 892 22.56 -0.35 -23.41
N ILE A 893 22.80 -1.50 -22.75
CA ILE A 893 22.65 -1.65 -21.30
C ILE A 893 23.78 -0.90 -20.57
N ASP A 894 25.04 -1.08 -21.01
CA ASP A 894 26.21 -0.36 -20.51
C ASP A 894 26.00 1.16 -20.61
N SER A 895 25.44 1.63 -21.73
CA SER A 895 25.09 3.05 -21.89
C SER A 895 24.11 3.51 -20.81
N CYS A 896 23.08 2.72 -20.49
CA CYS A 896 22.14 3.04 -19.43
C CYS A 896 22.80 3.06 -18.04
N GLN A 897 23.68 2.10 -17.73
CA GLN A 897 24.48 2.12 -16.50
C GLN A 897 25.32 3.41 -16.44
N ASN A 898 26.11 3.68 -17.48
CA ASN A 898 27.05 4.80 -17.51
C ASN A 898 26.34 6.16 -17.39
N ILE A 899 25.18 6.34 -18.03
CA ILE A 899 24.37 7.56 -17.86
C ILE A 899 24.05 7.79 -16.38
N VAL A 900 23.63 6.74 -15.66
CA VAL A 900 23.30 6.83 -14.24
C VAL A 900 24.56 7.05 -13.39
N LEU A 901 25.64 6.32 -13.63
CA LEU A 901 26.89 6.48 -12.87
C LEU A 901 27.49 7.88 -13.04
N ARG A 902 27.44 8.45 -14.25
CA ARG A 902 27.84 9.84 -14.50
C ARG A 902 27.00 10.84 -13.70
N GLN A 903 25.69 10.59 -13.56
CA GLN A 903 24.82 11.42 -12.70
C GLN A 903 25.19 11.28 -11.22
N ILE A 904 25.43 10.06 -10.77
CA ILE A 904 25.83 9.75 -9.38
C ILE A 904 27.14 10.44 -9.01
N TYR A 905 28.17 10.27 -9.85
CA TYR A 905 29.52 10.81 -9.64
C TYR A 905 29.65 12.31 -9.95
N LYS A 906 28.58 12.94 -10.44
CA LYS A 906 28.61 14.34 -10.93
C LYS A 906 29.68 14.58 -12.02
N ALA A 907 29.86 13.61 -12.91
CA ALA A 907 30.93 13.61 -13.89
C ALA A 907 30.86 14.79 -14.87
N ARG A 908 32.02 15.36 -15.22
CA ARG A 908 32.17 16.33 -16.32
C ARG A 908 32.24 15.59 -17.67
N TRP A 909 32.05 16.30 -18.78
CA TRP A 909 31.97 15.69 -20.11
C TRP A 909 33.26 14.93 -20.50
N PHE A 910 34.43 15.41 -20.07
CA PHE A 910 35.73 14.82 -20.38
C PHE A 910 36.11 13.59 -19.54
N MET A 911 35.42 13.33 -18.41
CA MET A 911 35.74 12.19 -17.55
C MET A 911 35.38 10.88 -18.27
N ARG A 912 36.30 9.90 -18.26
CA ARG A 912 36.06 8.60 -18.90
C ARG A 912 35.11 7.77 -18.04
N ASN A 913 34.28 6.94 -18.68
CA ASN A 913 33.34 6.08 -17.95
C ASN A 913 34.07 5.02 -17.10
N GLU A 914 35.27 4.63 -17.51
CA GLU A 914 36.13 3.67 -16.79
C GLU A 914 36.57 4.25 -15.45
N ASP A 915 37.16 5.45 -15.45
CA ASP A 915 37.58 6.15 -14.22
C ASP A 915 36.43 6.30 -13.23
N ILE A 916 35.23 6.65 -13.72
CA ILE A 916 34.03 6.81 -12.90
C ILE A 916 33.62 5.48 -12.27
N ARG A 917 33.70 4.38 -13.02
CA ARG A 917 33.38 3.03 -12.53
C ARG A 917 34.38 2.58 -11.46
N HIS A 918 35.67 2.79 -11.69
CA HIS A 918 36.72 2.50 -10.71
C HIS A 918 36.53 3.32 -9.43
N ALA A 919 36.29 4.63 -9.55
CA ALA A 919 36.06 5.52 -8.41
C ALA A 919 34.81 5.15 -7.59
N LEU A 920 33.79 4.56 -8.22
CA LEU A 920 32.56 4.11 -7.54
C LEU A 920 32.63 2.64 -7.08
N ASN A 921 33.71 1.92 -7.38
CA ASN A 921 33.82 0.47 -7.21
C ASN A 921 32.65 -0.31 -7.85
N ILE A 922 32.31 0.05 -9.09
CA ILE A 922 31.22 -0.58 -9.86
C ILE A 922 31.78 -1.16 -11.15
N SER A 923 31.74 -2.48 -11.30
CA SER A 923 32.11 -3.15 -12.55
C SER A 923 31.12 -2.85 -13.69
N PRO A 924 31.58 -2.93 -14.96
CA PRO A 924 30.70 -2.95 -16.12
C PRO A 924 29.57 -3.97 -15.95
N ILE A 925 28.35 -3.63 -16.39
CA ILE A 925 27.19 -4.51 -16.19
C ILE A 925 27.39 -5.89 -16.83
N LYS A 926 28.11 -5.94 -17.95
CA LYS A 926 28.45 -7.17 -18.66
C LYS A 926 29.31 -8.09 -17.79
N GLU A 927 30.32 -7.55 -17.12
CA GLU A 927 31.20 -8.30 -16.22
C GLU A 927 30.43 -8.79 -14.99
N PHE A 928 29.59 -7.92 -14.41
CA PHE A 928 28.73 -8.31 -13.30
C PHE A 928 27.77 -9.46 -13.68
N ILE A 929 27.16 -9.40 -14.86
CA ILE A 929 26.30 -10.48 -15.39
C ILE A 929 27.11 -11.75 -15.64
N LYS A 930 28.34 -11.65 -16.15
CA LYS A 930 29.23 -12.80 -16.33
C LYS A 930 29.51 -13.48 -14.99
N ASN A 931 29.87 -12.72 -13.95
CA ASN A 931 30.12 -13.26 -12.60
C ASN A 931 28.86 -13.88 -11.98
N LEU A 932 27.69 -13.25 -12.17
CA LEU A 932 26.41 -13.85 -11.77
C LEU A 932 26.14 -15.18 -12.49
N SER A 933 26.48 -15.25 -13.77
CA SER A 933 26.29 -16.46 -14.58
C SER A 933 27.25 -17.56 -14.13
N ILE A 934 28.51 -17.25 -13.86
CA ILE A 934 29.49 -18.20 -13.29
C ILE A 934 28.94 -18.80 -12.00
N ASN A 935 28.54 -17.95 -11.04
CA ASN A 935 27.99 -18.43 -9.77
C ASN A 935 26.72 -19.27 -9.96
N PHE A 936 25.84 -18.85 -10.88
CA PHE A 936 24.61 -19.59 -11.17
C PHE A 936 24.88 -20.97 -11.76
N PHE A 937 25.79 -21.09 -12.75
CA PHE A 937 26.11 -22.37 -13.37
C PHE A 937 26.93 -23.29 -12.45
N ASN A 938 27.81 -22.75 -11.60
CA ASN A 938 28.50 -23.56 -10.59
C ASN A 938 27.52 -24.15 -9.57
N ILE A 939 26.52 -23.38 -9.13
CA ILE A 939 25.48 -23.88 -8.23
C ILE A 939 24.60 -24.90 -8.95
N LEU A 940 24.29 -24.70 -10.24
CA LEU A 940 23.44 -25.57 -11.05
C LEU A 940 23.93 -27.03 -11.03
N GLU A 941 25.24 -27.25 -11.07
CA GLU A 941 25.87 -28.58 -11.05
C GLU A 941 25.65 -29.32 -9.73
N SER A 942 25.42 -28.61 -8.62
CA SER A 942 25.17 -29.19 -7.30
C SER A 942 23.69 -29.53 -7.02
N ILE A 943 22.78 -29.27 -7.96
CA ILE A 943 21.35 -29.46 -7.74
C ILE A 943 20.91 -30.86 -8.18
N GLU A 944 20.43 -31.66 -7.22
CA GLU A 944 20.00 -33.06 -7.39
C GLU A 944 18.64 -33.24 -8.10
N ASN A 945 18.07 -32.20 -8.71
CA ASN A 945 16.79 -32.29 -9.40
C ASN A 945 16.97 -32.93 -10.78
N SER A 946 16.29 -34.05 -11.04
CA SER A 946 16.46 -34.79 -12.30
C SER A 946 16.17 -33.96 -13.55
N ALA A 947 15.18 -33.06 -13.52
CA ALA A 947 14.85 -32.20 -14.64
C ALA A 947 15.93 -31.15 -14.95
N ILE A 948 16.80 -30.82 -13.98
CA ILE A 948 18.02 -30.02 -14.19
C ILE A 948 19.14 -30.90 -14.73
N GLN A 949 19.29 -32.13 -14.22
CA GLN A 949 20.31 -33.08 -14.66
C GLN A 949 20.13 -33.51 -16.12
N GLU A 950 18.89 -33.47 -16.64
CA GLU A 950 18.56 -33.67 -18.06
C GLU A 950 19.06 -32.56 -19.00
N LEU A 951 19.54 -31.42 -18.48
CA LEU A 951 20.07 -30.36 -19.33
C LEU A 951 21.32 -30.83 -20.07
N ASP A 952 21.38 -30.59 -21.38
CA ASP A 952 22.56 -30.91 -22.20
C ASP A 952 23.84 -30.39 -21.54
N SER A 953 24.84 -31.27 -21.40
CA SER A 953 26.21 -30.88 -21.12
C SER A 953 26.89 -30.46 -22.43
N TYR A 954 27.45 -29.27 -22.46
CA TYR A 954 28.20 -28.79 -23.63
C TYR A 954 29.26 -27.78 -23.20
N ILE A 955 30.37 -27.78 -23.92
CA ILE A 955 31.41 -26.78 -23.76
C ILE A 955 30.95 -25.51 -24.51
N PRO A 956 30.91 -24.34 -23.85
CA PRO A 956 30.55 -23.10 -24.52
C PRO A 956 31.49 -22.82 -25.70
N ASN A 957 30.96 -22.38 -26.84
CA ASN A 957 31.73 -22.01 -28.02
C ASN A 957 31.27 -20.63 -28.52
N LEU A 958 32.19 -19.80 -29.03
CA LEU A 958 31.86 -18.50 -29.63
C LEU A 958 30.87 -18.59 -30.81
N ASN A 959 30.81 -19.74 -31.47
CA ASN A 959 29.91 -20.02 -32.58
C ASN A 959 28.53 -20.54 -32.13
N THR A 960 28.39 -20.99 -30.87
CA THR A 960 27.12 -21.49 -30.33
C THR A 960 26.40 -20.38 -29.56
N ARG A 961 25.17 -20.05 -29.97
CA ARG A 961 24.34 -19.04 -29.29
C ARG A 961 23.42 -19.73 -28.28
N ARG A 962 24.02 -20.20 -27.19
CA ARG A 962 23.33 -20.87 -26.08
C ARG A 962 23.65 -20.20 -24.73
N PRO A 963 22.83 -20.40 -23.68
CA PRO A 963 23.01 -19.78 -22.36
C PRO A 963 24.44 -19.76 -21.81
N ARG A 964 25.16 -20.88 -21.82
CA ARG A 964 26.53 -20.95 -21.27
C ARG A 964 27.56 -20.14 -22.06
N ALA A 965 27.24 -19.64 -23.26
CA ALA A 965 28.15 -18.82 -24.05
C ALA A 965 28.51 -17.46 -23.39
N ILE A 966 27.75 -17.03 -22.36
CA ILE A 966 28.13 -15.85 -21.54
C ILE A 966 29.41 -16.07 -20.72
N LEU A 967 29.83 -17.32 -20.53
CA LEU A 967 31.03 -17.68 -19.76
C LEU A 967 32.33 -17.39 -20.55
N LEU A 968 32.23 -17.25 -21.88
CA LEU A 968 33.30 -16.80 -22.77
C LEU A 968 33.38 -15.27 -22.75
#